data_AF-A0A2T1LZJ9-F1
#
_entry.id   AF-A0A2T1LZJ9-F1
#
_cell.length_a   1.000
_cell.length_b   1.000
_cell.length_c   1.000
_cell.angle_alpha   90.00
_cell.angle_beta   90.00
_cell.angle_gamma   90.00
#
_symmetry.space_group_name_H-M   'P 1'
#
loop_
_entity.id
_entity.type
_entity.pdbx_description
1 polymer ?
#
loop_
_entity_poly.entity_id
_entity_poly.type
_entity_poly.pdbx_seq_one_letter_code
_entity_poly.pdbx_strand_id
1 'polypeptide(L)'
;MNQFFQSLSTSNKALTQNNAVSHYSTLSPCLNFFAQGGSLRNQSPSYIHNLFSLAWQENPQLAIQIMAWIYDCRGGCGERDVFYYLFVWLANHHLETAKSNLFLIPEFGRWDMLIRLLDIPTLQESILALIRKQLNDDLSHMEKNLSISLCAKWLPREGKQNEDKAKLIQNKLNLSPKNYRRLLASLGQYIKIVEQKMCAQEWKTINYAQVPSRASMIYRHAFGKHDQTRYQQYLNDVAAGKAEIKAAQLYPYDIIRNYLNNQPEDLTLELQWKALPNPFDQGDLRAILPVVDVSGSMYTSNKIRPIDVSISLGIFFAEKNPSIWGGSFITFSGSPVFEQLKGKSLREKVNNLRRASWAMNTNIQAVFDLILNKAKQNGLSNSELPEMVLIISDMEFDQAQSGKTNYQAIDDKFKAAGYTRPVLVFWNVDAKSHQFPVTKNDDRVILLSGFSPNVFTSLMSGKIINPTEAMLATIDIEKYRRWQALSSYNPTQDSTSQDSTTKDSMIKSYSAHTKDLSKDEIKSIKQALQGTSQEAAEVTEKNVIKNRSTALKKVDFSKLKLGDYLFDIQYYKVVEVNPKSIAVINERGFGSEIDKDIIEEGMYSASQYEFEKIVSRTEICEILEQAGNYIFTVNFNKQIREKDLKDKLLAAIKDKKGNPLSHLEIEKALSKVSQEAIQGEERTLVGYLLKVEPKMGRSTVIDIECPVERNRIRLVDHRTINWLILRNVKYVVQ
;
A
#
# COMPACT_ATOMS: atom_id res chain seq x y z
N MET A 1 27.37 -11.64 -25.80
CA MET A 1 27.21 -11.22 -24.39
C MET A 1 28.37 -11.84 -23.60
N ASN A 2 29.08 -11.06 -22.77
CA ASN A 2 30.33 -11.48 -22.09
C ASN A 2 30.05 -12.53 -21.00
N GLN A 3 30.86 -13.61 -20.94
CA GLN A 3 30.75 -14.71 -19.96
C GLN A 3 30.74 -14.25 -18.49
N PHE A 4 31.39 -13.13 -18.19
CA PHE A 4 31.37 -12.52 -16.85
C PHE A 4 29.96 -12.06 -16.44
N PHE A 5 29.21 -11.44 -17.36
CA PHE A 5 27.83 -11.04 -17.09
C PHE A 5 26.87 -12.24 -17.01
N GLN A 6 27.14 -13.32 -17.76
CA GLN A 6 26.40 -14.59 -17.61
C GLN A 6 26.60 -15.22 -16.21
N SER A 7 27.77 -15.03 -15.59
CA SER A 7 28.04 -15.55 -14.24
C SER A 7 27.30 -14.78 -13.12
N LEU A 8 26.95 -13.51 -13.35
CA LEU A 8 26.12 -12.72 -12.43
C LEU A 8 24.63 -13.12 -12.48
N SER A 9 24.15 -13.62 -13.62
CA SER A 9 22.79 -14.15 -13.75
C SER A 9 22.58 -15.48 -13.02
N THR A 10 23.64 -16.28 -12.78
CA THR A 10 23.54 -17.53 -12.01
C THR A 10 23.21 -17.33 -10.52
N SER A 11 23.50 -16.16 -9.94
CA SER A 11 23.12 -15.80 -8.55
C SER A 11 21.69 -15.25 -8.40
N ASN A 12 20.97 -14.97 -9.49
CA ASN A 12 19.59 -14.44 -9.48
C ASN A 12 18.54 -15.56 -9.64
N LYS A 13 18.75 -16.73 -9.04
CA LYS A 13 17.82 -17.87 -9.05
C LYS A 13 17.11 -18.00 -7.71
N ALA A 14 15.78 -17.94 -7.70
CA ALA A 14 14.92 -18.16 -6.54
C ALA A 14 14.01 -19.38 -6.76
N LEU A 15 13.31 -19.79 -5.70
CA LEU A 15 12.28 -20.84 -5.75
C LEU A 15 10.97 -20.32 -5.19
N THR A 16 9.86 -20.42 -5.93
CA THR A 16 8.52 -20.05 -5.42
C THR A 16 8.17 -20.87 -4.17
N GLN A 17 7.11 -20.49 -3.44
CA GLN A 17 6.62 -21.31 -2.32
C GLN A 17 6.26 -22.74 -2.76
N ASN A 18 5.92 -22.92 -4.04
CA ASN A 18 5.66 -24.22 -4.67
C ASN A 18 6.89 -24.80 -5.41
N ASN A 19 8.10 -24.40 -5.01
CA ASN A 19 9.40 -24.88 -5.49
C ASN A 19 9.70 -24.66 -6.99
N ALA A 20 9.01 -23.74 -7.67
CA ALA A 20 9.32 -23.42 -9.06
C ALA A 20 10.54 -22.51 -9.21
N VAL A 21 11.41 -22.81 -10.18
CA VAL A 21 12.56 -21.94 -10.52
C VAL A 21 12.04 -20.58 -10.98
N SER A 22 12.45 -19.54 -10.26
CA SER A 22 12.06 -18.14 -10.42
C SER A 22 13.30 -17.26 -10.27
N HIS A 23 13.13 -15.94 -10.22
CA HIS A 23 14.20 -14.96 -9.99
C HIS A 23 13.99 -14.17 -8.70
N TYR A 24 15.09 -13.84 -8.01
CA TYR A 24 15.02 -12.93 -6.85
C TYR A 24 14.66 -11.49 -7.27
N SER A 25 15.01 -11.12 -8.50
CA SER A 25 14.75 -9.79 -9.07
C SER A 25 14.59 -9.87 -10.59
N THR A 26 13.96 -8.85 -11.16
CA THR A 26 13.93 -8.68 -12.61
C THR A 26 15.27 -8.14 -13.19
N LEU A 27 16.29 -7.91 -12.35
CA LEU A 27 17.52 -7.16 -12.69
C LEU A 27 17.29 -5.66 -13.01
N SER A 28 16.14 -5.11 -12.60
CA SER A 28 15.84 -3.67 -12.52
C SER A 28 14.97 -3.39 -11.28
N PRO A 29 15.52 -2.78 -10.22
CA PRO A 29 14.72 -2.22 -9.13
C PRO A 29 13.46 -1.44 -9.50
N CYS A 30 13.48 -0.58 -10.52
CA CYS A 30 12.31 0.15 -11.02
C CYS A 30 11.26 -0.84 -11.53
N LEU A 31 11.65 -1.84 -12.32
CA LEU A 31 10.73 -2.86 -12.81
C LEU A 31 10.21 -3.74 -11.68
N ASN A 32 11.02 -4.06 -10.67
CA ASN A 32 10.56 -4.77 -9.48
C ASN A 32 9.44 -3.98 -8.77
N PHE A 33 9.64 -2.67 -8.61
CA PHE A 33 8.68 -1.78 -7.97
C PHE A 33 7.40 -1.64 -8.78
N PHE A 34 7.50 -1.48 -10.10
CA PHE A 34 6.35 -1.45 -11.01
C PHE A 34 5.55 -2.76 -10.98
N ALA A 35 6.24 -3.90 -11.13
CA ALA A 35 5.62 -5.22 -11.22
C ALA A 35 4.88 -5.64 -9.94
N GLN A 36 5.23 -5.08 -8.78
CA GLN A 36 4.51 -5.34 -7.53
C GLN A 36 3.58 -4.20 -7.10
N GLY A 37 3.80 -2.98 -7.60
CA GLY A 37 3.25 -1.73 -7.06
C GLY A 37 1.73 -1.73 -6.83
N GLY A 38 0.96 -2.30 -7.75
CA GLY A 38 -0.50 -2.39 -7.63
C GLY A 38 -0.99 -3.43 -6.62
N SER A 39 -0.12 -4.32 -6.14
CA SER A 39 -0.43 -5.46 -5.28
C SER A 39 0.22 -5.39 -3.88
N LEU A 40 0.79 -4.23 -3.52
CA LEU A 40 1.48 -4.00 -2.23
C LEU A 40 0.54 -3.76 -1.03
N ARG A 41 -0.78 -3.80 -1.22
CA ARG A 41 -1.79 -3.41 -0.22
C ARG A 41 -1.65 -4.12 1.13
N ASN A 42 -1.23 -5.39 1.12
CA ASN A 42 -1.08 -6.22 2.32
C ASN A 42 0.38 -6.29 2.82
N GLN A 43 1.31 -5.58 2.17
CA GLN A 43 2.72 -5.60 2.54
C GLN A 43 3.03 -4.62 3.66
N SER A 44 4.11 -4.90 4.41
CA SER A 44 4.56 -4.00 5.46
C SER A 44 5.08 -2.67 4.89
N PRO A 45 4.92 -1.54 5.61
CA PRO A 45 5.50 -0.27 5.20
C PRO A 45 7.01 -0.34 4.93
N SER A 46 7.76 -1.11 5.74
CA SER A 46 9.20 -1.32 5.56
C SER A 46 9.54 -1.98 4.22
N TYR A 47 8.77 -2.98 3.80
CA TYR A 47 8.97 -3.62 2.50
C TYR A 47 8.68 -2.65 1.35
N ILE A 48 7.58 -1.88 1.44
CA ILE A 48 7.22 -0.85 0.46
C ILE A 48 8.33 0.21 0.35
N HIS A 49 8.86 0.68 1.48
CA HIS A 49 9.98 1.63 1.53
C HIS A 49 11.24 1.08 0.90
N ASN A 50 11.61 -0.17 1.22
CA ASN A 50 12.79 -0.80 0.65
C ASN A 50 12.68 -0.90 -0.89
N LEU A 51 11.53 -1.38 -1.39
CA LEU A 51 11.29 -1.52 -2.82
C LEU A 51 11.37 -0.17 -3.55
N PHE A 52 10.80 0.88 -2.95
CA PHE A 52 10.87 2.24 -3.49
C PHE A 52 12.27 2.83 -3.44
N SER A 53 13.01 2.63 -2.35
CA SER A 53 14.38 3.13 -2.19
C SER A 53 15.34 2.54 -3.23
N LEU A 54 15.21 1.25 -3.54
CA LEU A 54 16.00 0.61 -4.58
C LEU A 54 15.64 1.13 -5.98
N ALA A 55 14.34 1.32 -6.27
CA ALA A 55 13.89 1.93 -7.51
C ALA A 55 14.39 3.38 -7.64
N TRP A 56 14.38 4.13 -6.55
CA TRP A 56 14.89 5.50 -6.50
C TRP A 56 16.39 5.55 -6.77
N GLN A 57 17.18 4.63 -6.22
CA GLN A 57 18.62 4.54 -6.49
C GLN A 57 18.93 4.20 -7.96
N GLU A 58 18.11 3.37 -8.61
CA GLU A 58 18.27 3.10 -10.05
C GLU A 58 17.89 4.31 -10.90
N ASN A 59 16.71 4.87 -10.68
CA ASN A 59 16.22 6.03 -11.43
C ASN A 59 15.15 6.80 -10.64
N PRO A 60 15.49 7.95 -10.02
CA PRO A 60 14.54 8.75 -9.24
C PRO A 60 13.29 9.18 -10.03
N GLN A 61 13.48 9.51 -11.31
CA GLN A 61 12.42 10.02 -12.17
C GLN A 61 11.42 8.91 -12.54
N LEU A 62 11.90 7.70 -12.87
CA LEU A 62 11.01 6.56 -13.08
C LEU A 62 10.34 6.13 -11.76
N ALA A 63 11.08 6.14 -10.64
CA ALA A 63 10.52 5.77 -9.35
C ALA A 63 9.34 6.68 -8.94
N ILE A 64 9.47 8.01 -9.09
CA ILE A 64 8.37 8.94 -8.76
C ILE A 64 7.19 8.79 -9.72
N GLN A 65 7.44 8.48 -11.00
CA GLN A 65 6.38 8.19 -11.98
C GLN A 65 5.63 6.88 -11.64
N ILE A 66 6.34 5.84 -11.21
CA ILE A 66 5.72 4.59 -10.73
C ILE A 66 4.88 4.87 -9.48
N MET A 67 5.41 5.65 -8.52
CA MET A 67 4.64 6.06 -7.33
C MET A 67 3.36 6.81 -7.69
N ALA A 68 3.41 7.70 -8.68
CA ALA A 68 2.24 8.42 -9.18
C ALA A 68 1.22 7.50 -9.83
N TRP A 69 1.67 6.54 -10.65
CA TRP A 69 0.82 5.49 -11.24
C TRP A 69 0.17 4.59 -10.19
N ILE A 70 0.91 4.19 -9.14
CA ILE A 70 0.36 3.43 -8.02
C ILE A 70 -0.81 4.20 -7.36
N TYR A 71 -0.68 5.52 -7.22
CA TYR A 71 -1.67 6.36 -6.55
C TYR A 71 -2.90 6.71 -7.39
N ASP A 72 -2.73 6.85 -8.71
CA ASP A 72 -3.75 7.35 -9.61
C ASP A 72 -5.01 6.49 -9.61
N CYS A 73 -6.13 7.06 -9.16
CA CYS A 73 -7.41 6.35 -9.08
C CYS A 73 -8.20 6.33 -10.39
N ARG A 74 -7.70 6.95 -11.46
CA ARG A 74 -8.38 7.02 -12.77
C ARG A 74 -7.61 6.27 -13.85
N GLY A 75 -6.28 6.37 -13.87
CA GLY A 75 -5.42 5.74 -14.89
C GLY A 75 -4.41 4.73 -14.34
N GLY A 76 -4.38 4.51 -13.03
CA GLY A 76 -3.41 3.62 -12.39
C GLY A 76 -4.05 2.63 -11.43
N CYS A 77 -3.33 2.28 -10.36
CA CYS A 77 -3.77 1.24 -9.40
C CYS A 77 -4.71 1.77 -8.30
N GLY A 78 -4.68 3.06 -8.00
CA GLY A 78 -5.47 3.68 -6.93
C GLY A 78 -5.11 3.20 -5.50
N GLU A 79 -3.87 2.79 -5.27
CA GLU A 79 -3.37 2.26 -4.00
C GLU A 79 -3.01 3.38 -3.01
N ARG A 80 -4.02 3.86 -2.30
CA ARG A 80 -3.91 5.02 -1.39
C ARG A 80 -3.00 4.80 -0.19
N ASP A 81 -3.10 3.65 0.48
CA ASP A 81 -2.30 3.40 1.69
C ASP A 81 -0.83 3.15 1.31
N VAL A 82 -0.58 2.46 0.21
CA VAL A 82 0.75 2.28 -0.37
C VAL A 82 1.36 3.64 -0.71
N PHE A 83 0.64 4.50 -1.43
CA PHE A 83 1.10 5.85 -1.74
C PHE A 83 1.42 6.67 -0.49
N TYR A 84 0.60 6.60 0.56
CA TYR A 84 0.90 7.29 1.82
C TYR A 84 2.28 6.88 2.36
N TYR A 85 2.59 5.59 2.41
CA TYR A 85 3.89 5.12 2.87
C TYR A 85 5.02 5.58 1.94
N LEU A 86 4.84 5.50 0.62
CA LEU A 86 5.82 5.98 -0.37
C LEU A 86 6.10 7.48 -0.22
N PHE A 87 5.06 8.29 -0.05
CA PHE A 87 5.19 9.73 0.09
C PHE A 87 5.81 10.14 1.44
N VAL A 88 5.52 9.39 2.52
CA VAL A 88 6.24 9.54 3.81
C VAL A 88 7.74 9.31 3.61
N TRP A 89 8.12 8.24 2.90
CA TRP A 89 9.53 7.99 2.58
C TRP A 89 10.13 9.14 1.77
N LEU A 90 9.42 9.61 0.73
CA LEU A 90 9.88 10.73 -0.10
C LEU A 90 10.07 12.00 0.72
N ALA A 91 9.15 12.31 1.63
CA ALA A 91 9.25 13.49 2.50
C ALA A 91 10.43 13.43 3.48
N ASN A 92 10.77 12.24 3.95
CA ASN A 92 11.87 12.02 4.89
C ASN A 92 13.25 12.04 4.22
N HIS A 93 13.36 11.63 2.95
CA HIS A 93 14.65 11.49 2.25
C HIS A 93 14.88 12.57 1.18
N HIS A 94 13.82 13.07 0.56
CA HIS A 94 13.84 14.03 -0.54
C HIS A 94 12.74 15.10 -0.36
N LEU A 95 12.82 15.85 0.75
CA LEU A 95 11.79 16.80 1.18
C LEU A 95 11.39 17.81 0.10
N GLU A 96 12.36 18.39 -0.61
CA GLU A 96 12.06 19.39 -1.64
C GLU A 96 11.34 18.78 -2.84
N THR A 97 11.68 17.53 -3.21
CA THR A 97 10.90 16.77 -4.20
C THR A 97 9.49 16.50 -3.68
N ALA A 98 9.32 16.12 -2.42
CA ALA A 98 7.98 15.92 -1.86
C ALA A 98 7.16 17.21 -1.93
N LYS A 99 7.71 18.34 -1.48
CA LYS A 99 7.05 19.65 -1.51
C LYS A 99 6.66 20.08 -2.91
N SER A 100 7.57 19.94 -3.89
CA SER A 100 7.31 20.36 -5.27
C SER A 100 6.17 19.56 -5.92
N ASN A 101 5.91 18.33 -5.49
CA ASN A 101 4.86 17.48 -6.05
C ASN A 101 3.52 17.48 -5.26
N LEU A 102 3.42 18.16 -4.11
CA LEU A 102 2.23 18.14 -3.25
C LEU A 102 0.92 18.52 -3.99
N PHE A 103 1.00 19.46 -4.93
CA PHE A 103 -0.17 19.96 -5.67
C PHE A 103 -0.79 18.90 -6.60
N LEU A 104 -0.02 17.87 -6.99
CA LEU A 104 -0.49 16.78 -7.86
C LEU A 104 -1.33 15.75 -7.08
N ILE A 105 -1.18 15.64 -5.76
CA ILE A 105 -1.90 14.68 -4.93
C ILE A 105 -3.44 14.76 -5.13
N PRO A 106 -4.11 15.92 -4.95
CA PRO A 106 -5.56 15.98 -5.12
C PRO A 106 -6.02 15.76 -6.57
N GLU A 107 -5.14 15.96 -7.55
CA GLU A 107 -5.45 15.74 -8.96
C GLU A 107 -5.48 14.25 -9.32
N PHE A 108 -4.44 13.51 -8.91
CA PHE A 108 -4.31 12.08 -9.18
C PHE A 108 -5.19 11.22 -8.27
N GLY A 109 -5.54 11.72 -7.09
CA GLY A 109 -6.39 11.02 -6.14
C GLY A 109 -7.39 11.93 -5.44
N ARG A 110 -7.12 12.24 -4.17
CA ARG A 110 -8.09 12.87 -3.28
C ARG A 110 -7.41 13.78 -2.26
N TRP A 111 -8.12 14.85 -1.90
CA TRP A 111 -7.69 15.82 -0.89
C TRP A 111 -7.49 15.24 0.52
N ASP A 112 -8.15 14.13 0.88
CA ASP A 112 -7.96 13.51 2.20
C ASP A 112 -6.53 12.97 2.40
N MET A 113 -5.81 12.68 1.32
CA MET A 113 -4.41 12.29 1.40
C MET A 113 -3.54 13.41 1.99
N LEU A 114 -3.78 14.66 1.60
CA LEU A 114 -3.10 15.82 2.19
C LEU A 114 -3.39 15.95 3.69
N ILE A 115 -4.61 15.61 4.13
CA ILE A 115 -4.98 15.62 5.54
C ILE A 115 -4.25 14.52 6.33
N ARG A 116 -4.02 13.35 5.72
CA ARG A 116 -3.17 12.32 6.33
C ARG A 116 -1.72 12.80 6.46
N LEU A 117 -1.20 13.45 5.43
CA LEU A 117 0.19 13.94 5.39
C LEU A 117 0.45 15.16 6.30
N LEU A 118 -0.58 15.81 6.86
CA LEU A 118 -0.42 16.84 7.90
C LEU A 118 0.28 16.32 9.16
N ASP A 119 0.31 15.00 9.38
CA ASP A 119 1.05 14.38 10.49
C ASP A 119 2.57 14.47 10.31
N ILE A 120 3.05 14.92 9.14
CA ILE A 120 4.47 15.10 8.82
C ILE A 120 4.82 16.59 9.01
N PRO A 121 5.53 16.98 10.10
CA PRO A 121 5.74 18.38 10.43
C PRO A 121 6.43 19.19 9.32
N THR A 122 7.36 18.56 8.59
CA THR A 122 8.15 19.19 7.52
C THR A 122 7.33 19.55 6.29
N LEU A 123 6.14 18.96 6.10
CA LEU A 123 5.23 19.26 4.99
C LEU A 123 4.06 20.17 5.40
N GLN A 124 3.84 20.34 6.70
CA GLN A 124 2.60 20.92 7.24
C GLN A 124 2.31 22.31 6.66
N GLU A 125 3.31 23.21 6.65
CA GLU A 125 3.15 24.57 6.12
C GLU A 125 2.84 24.57 4.61
N SER A 126 3.52 23.73 3.82
CA SER A 126 3.28 23.62 2.38
C SER A 126 1.89 23.08 2.07
N ILE A 127 1.42 22.08 2.85
CA ILE A 127 0.06 21.54 2.71
C ILE A 127 -0.99 22.59 3.09
N LEU A 128 -0.79 23.30 4.19
CA LEU A 128 -1.72 24.34 4.64
C LEU A 128 -1.78 25.52 3.66
N ALA A 129 -0.64 25.90 3.07
CA ALA A 129 -0.59 26.92 2.01
C ALA A 129 -1.39 26.47 0.77
N LEU A 130 -1.23 25.20 0.36
CA LEU A 130 -2.00 24.63 -0.76
C LEU A 130 -3.51 24.61 -0.47
N ILE A 131 -3.92 24.20 0.74
CA ILE A 131 -5.32 24.21 1.16
C ILE A 131 -5.87 25.65 1.17
N ARG A 132 -5.13 26.61 1.73
CA ARG A 132 -5.52 28.03 1.76
C ARG A 132 -5.74 28.56 0.35
N LYS A 133 -4.79 28.32 -0.55
CA LYS A 133 -4.88 28.72 -1.95
C LYS A 133 -6.12 28.12 -2.61
N GLN A 134 -6.34 26.81 -2.47
CA GLN A 134 -7.47 26.16 -3.11
C GLN A 134 -8.82 26.66 -2.59
N LEU A 135 -8.97 26.90 -1.28
CA LEU A 135 -10.22 27.45 -0.74
C LEU A 135 -10.49 28.87 -1.26
N ASN A 136 -9.45 29.69 -1.44
CA ASN A 136 -9.57 31.01 -2.06
C ASN A 136 -9.99 30.94 -3.53
N ASP A 137 -9.40 30.01 -4.29
CA ASP A 137 -9.75 29.75 -5.69
C ASP A 137 -11.21 29.26 -5.78
N ASP A 138 -11.61 28.32 -4.92
CA ASP A 138 -12.96 27.77 -4.86
C ASP A 138 -14.00 28.86 -4.54
N LEU A 139 -13.72 29.75 -3.57
CA LEU A 139 -14.60 30.90 -3.28
C LEU A 139 -14.72 31.85 -4.47
N SER A 140 -13.62 32.11 -5.16
CA SER A 140 -13.58 33.02 -6.32
C SER A 140 -14.29 32.42 -7.54
N HIS A 141 -14.17 31.12 -7.76
CA HIS A 141 -14.91 30.40 -8.79
C HIS A 141 -16.40 30.31 -8.47
N MET A 142 -16.77 30.06 -7.21
CA MET A 142 -18.16 30.04 -6.77
C MET A 142 -18.86 31.39 -7.03
N GLU A 143 -18.22 32.52 -6.73
CA GLU A 143 -18.75 33.86 -7.05
C GLU A 143 -18.97 34.07 -8.55
N LYS A 144 -18.13 33.46 -9.39
CA LYS A 144 -18.20 33.52 -10.85
C LYS A 144 -19.11 32.45 -11.46
N ASN A 145 -19.77 31.64 -10.64
CA ASN A 145 -20.55 30.47 -11.05
C ASN A 145 -19.74 29.43 -11.87
N LEU A 146 -18.45 29.27 -11.55
CA LEU A 146 -17.55 28.28 -12.14
C LEU A 146 -17.42 27.05 -11.25
N SER A 147 -17.03 25.91 -11.84
CA SER A 147 -16.76 24.68 -11.08
C SER A 147 -15.64 24.87 -10.06
N ILE A 148 -15.82 24.28 -8.88
CA ILE A 148 -14.86 24.33 -7.76
C ILE A 148 -14.27 22.95 -7.47
N SER A 149 -13.18 22.92 -6.72
CA SER A 149 -12.54 21.68 -6.32
C SER A 149 -13.35 20.89 -5.28
N LEU A 150 -12.91 19.67 -4.98
CA LEU A 150 -13.44 18.88 -3.87
C LEU A 150 -12.74 19.14 -2.53
N CYS A 151 -11.89 20.17 -2.41
CA CYS A 151 -11.11 20.44 -1.21
C CYS A 151 -12.00 20.49 0.04
N ALA A 152 -13.02 21.35 0.03
CA ALA A 152 -13.93 21.54 1.16
C ALA A 152 -14.71 20.27 1.56
N LYS A 153 -14.92 19.33 0.62
CA LYS A 153 -15.57 18.03 0.91
C LYS A 153 -14.72 17.17 1.85
N TRP A 154 -13.40 17.23 1.70
CA TRP A 154 -12.46 16.35 2.39
C TRP A 154 -11.85 16.95 3.66
N LEU A 155 -12.00 18.26 3.88
CA LEU A 155 -11.49 18.90 5.09
C LEU A 155 -12.24 18.40 6.34
N PRO A 156 -11.51 18.11 7.45
CA PRO A 156 -12.11 17.61 8.67
C PRO A 156 -12.98 18.67 9.35
N ARG A 157 -13.98 18.21 10.13
CA ARG A 157 -14.88 19.06 10.90
C ARG A 157 -14.75 18.70 12.39
N GLU A 158 -15.03 19.67 13.26
CA GLU A 158 -15.03 19.46 14.72
C GLU A 158 -16.06 18.41 15.15
N GLY A 159 -15.79 17.71 16.26
CA GLY A 159 -16.69 16.66 16.78
C GLY A 159 -16.72 15.38 15.94
N LYS A 160 -15.73 15.19 15.06
CA LYS A 160 -15.56 14.00 14.22
C LYS A 160 -14.11 13.51 14.28
N GLN A 161 -13.84 12.38 13.63
CA GLN A 161 -12.48 11.89 13.40
C GLN A 161 -11.60 13.00 12.78
N ASN A 162 -10.37 13.14 13.26
CA ASN A 162 -9.40 14.19 12.90
C ASN A 162 -9.75 15.60 13.42
N GLU A 163 -10.36 15.73 14.59
CA GLU A 163 -10.65 17.03 15.21
C GLU A 163 -9.39 17.89 15.39
N ASP A 164 -8.26 17.30 15.79
CA ASP A 164 -7.00 18.04 15.97
C ASP A 164 -6.51 18.68 14.67
N LYS A 165 -6.69 17.98 13.54
CA LYS A 165 -6.38 18.52 12.20
C LYS A 165 -7.36 19.62 11.81
N ALA A 166 -8.63 19.51 12.18
CA ALA A 166 -9.61 20.57 11.96
C ALA A 166 -9.24 21.84 12.73
N LYS A 167 -8.81 21.71 14.01
CA LYS A 167 -8.33 22.82 14.83
C LYS A 167 -7.05 23.44 14.24
N LEU A 168 -6.12 22.59 13.80
CA LEU A 168 -4.89 23.05 13.16
C LEU A 168 -5.18 23.89 11.91
N ILE A 169 -6.04 23.41 11.02
CA ILE A 169 -6.42 24.11 9.78
C ILE A 169 -7.12 25.43 10.13
N GLN A 170 -8.06 25.42 11.08
CA GLN A 170 -8.75 26.63 11.54
C GLN A 170 -7.78 27.70 12.02
N ASN A 171 -6.86 27.33 12.92
CA ASN A 171 -5.86 28.23 13.47
C ASN A 171 -4.96 28.80 12.37
N LYS A 172 -4.51 27.95 11.44
CA LYS A 172 -3.62 28.38 10.36
C LYS A 172 -4.34 29.20 9.28
N LEU A 173 -5.64 29.02 9.10
CA LEU A 173 -6.46 29.84 8.22
C LEU A 173 -7.04 31.09 8.90
N ASN A 174 -6.75 31.32 10.20
CA ASN A 174 -7.33 32.39 11.01
C ASN A 174 -8.88 32.40 10.97
N LEU A 175 -9.49 31.22 10.94
CA LEU A 175 -10.94 31.05 10.90
C LEU A 175 -11.47 30.59 12.26
N SER A 176 -12.46 31.29 12.78
CA SER A 176 -13.23 30.79 13.93
C SER A 176 -13.95 29.48 13.57
N PRO A 177 -14.21 28.59 14.56
CA PRO A 177 -15.01 27.38 14.37
C PRO A 177 -16.30 27.60 13.57
N LYS A 178 -17.01 28.69 13.88
CA LYS A 178 -18.25 29.09 13.20
C LYS A 178 -18.01 29.40 11.72
N ASN A 179 -17.01 30.23 11.41
CA ASN A 179 -16.72 30.64 10.03
C ASN A 179 -16.20 29.47 9.20
N TYR A 180 -15.37 28.62 9.77
CA TYR A 180 -14.88 27.41 9.12
C TYR A 180 -16.03 26.45 8.76
N ARG A 181 -16.95 26.16 9.70
CA ARG A 181 -18.12 25.31 9.42
C ARG A 181 -19.00 25.89 8.30
N ARG A 182 -19.21 27.20 8.29
CA ARG A 182 -19.99 27.90 7.25
C ARG A 182 -19.30 27.86 5.88
N LEU A 183 -18.00 28.09 5.84
CA LEU A 183 -17.20 27.98 4.61
C LEU A 183 -17.36 26.59 3.99
N LEU A 184 -17.11 25.54 4.78
CA LEU A 184 -17.22 24.16 4.29
C LEU A 184 -18.66 23.74 3.94
N ALA A 185 -19.67 24.32 4.59
CA ALA A 185 -21.07 24.06 4.26
C ALA A 185 -21.44 24.71 2.91
N SER A 186 -21.06 25.97 2.71
CA SER A 186 -21.36 26.74 1.50
C SER A 186 -20.70 26.13 0.26
N LEU A 187 -19.40 25.83 0.34
CA LEU A 187 -18.69 25.15 -0.75
C LEU A 187 -19.25 23.73 -0.97
N GLY A 188 -19.60 22.99 0.10
CA GLY A 188 -20.20 21.67 -0.02
C GLY A 188 -21.54 21.68 -0.75
N GLN A 189 -22.40 22.66 -0.45
CA GLN A 189 -23.69 22.86 -1.11
C GLN A 189 -23.51 23.19 -2.59
N TYR A 190 -22.52 24.04 -2.91
CA TYR A 190 -22.19 24.39 -4.30
C TYR A 190 -21.68 23.18 -5.10
N ILE A 191 -20.91 22.27 -4.48
CA ILE A 191 -20.48 21.00 -5.09
C ILE A 191 -21.68 20.06 -5.38
N LYS A 192 -22.85 20.29 -4.75
CA LYS A 192 -24.07 19.46 -4.89
C LYS A 192 -23.85 17.99 -4.47
N ILE A 193 -23.19 17.80 -3.34
CA ILE A 193 -22.88 16.48 -2.76
C ILE A 193 -24.19 15.70 -2.50
N VAL A 194 -24.32 14.49 -3.05
CA VAL A 194 -25.56 13.69 -2.96
C VAL A 194 -25.92 13.35 -1.51
N GLU A 195 -24.92 13.08 -0.68
CA GLU A 195 -25.08 12.77 0.73
C GLU A 195 -25.76 13.91 1.50
N GLN A 196 -25.51 15.18 1.13
CA GLN A 196 -26.19 16.33 1.76
C GLN A 196 -27.69 16.34 1.43
N LYS A 197 -28.06 16.08 0.18
CA LYS A 197 -29.46 15.98 -0.25
C LYS A 197 -30.18 14.83 0.45
N MET A 198 -29.51 13.69 0.60
CA MET A 198 -30.03 12.54 1.33
C MET A 198 -30.28 12.87 2.81
N CYS A 199 -29.32 13.53 3.47
CA CYS A 199 -29.48 13.97 4.87
C CYS A 199 -30.61 14.98 5.05
N ALA A 200 -30.81 15.89 4.09
CA ALA A 200 -31.90 16.85 4.07
C ALA A 200 -33.27 16.25 3.67
N GLN A 201 -33.32 14.94 3.36
CA GLN A 201 -34.50 14.24 2.84
C GLN A 201 -35.04 14.81 1.51
N GLU A 202 -34.19 15.50 0.75
CA GLU A 202 -34.54 16.13 -0.53
C GLU A 202 -34.41 15.16 -1.71
N TRP A 203 -34.94 13.94 -1.58
CA TRP A 203 -34.77 12.87 -2.58
C TRP A 203 -35.18 13.29 -4.00
N LYS A 204 -36.28 14.05 -4.11
CA LYS A 204 -36.81 14.57 -5.38
C LYS A 204 -35.87 15.55 -6.10
N THR A 205 -34.83 16.07 -5.46
CA THR A 205 -33.86 16.98 -6.10
C THR A 205 -32.62 16.24 -6.61
N ILE A 206 -32.50 14.93 -6.36
CA ILE A 206 -31.36 14.13 -6.80
C ILE A 206 -31.46 13.88 -8.31
N ASN A 207 -30.42 14.27 -9.04
CA ASN A 207 -30.23 13.92 -10.44
C ASN A 207 -29.32 12.68 -10.51
N TYR A 208 -29.92 11.51 -10.74
CA TYR A 208 -29.21 10.23 -10.71
C TYR A 208 -28.12 10.09 -11.77
N ALA A 209 -28.30 10.66 -12.96
CA ALA A 209 -27.29 10.66 -14.02
C ALA A 209 -26.01 11.40 -13.59
N GLN A 210 -26.12 12.35 -12.66
CA GLN A 210 -24.97 13.10 -12.14
C GLN A 210 -24.31 12.46 -10.92
N VAL A 211 -24.96 11.48 -10.29
CA VAL A 211 -24.42 10.81 -9.09
C VAL A 211 -23.12 10.07 -9.45
N PRO A 212 -22.01 10.31 -8.73
CA PRO A 212 -20.76 9.60 -8.95
C PRO A 212 -20.90 8.09 -8.81
N SER A 213 -20.11 7.31 -9.56
CA SER A 213 -20.23 5.85 -9.65
C SER A 213 -20.24 5.13 -8.28
N ARG A 214 -19.29 5.49 -7.42
CA ARG A 214 -19.16 4.91 -6.07
C ARG A 214 -20.32 5.28 -5.16
N ALA A 215 -20.84 6.51 -5.25
CA ALA A 215 -22.01 6.93 -4.49
C ALA A 215 -23.26 6.21 -4.98
N SER A 216 -23.42 6.06 -6.30
CA SER A 216 -24.51 5.28 -6.90
C SER A 216 -24.50 3.84 -6.39
N MET A 217 -23.34 3.19 -6.38
CA MET A 217 -23.19 1.84 -5.87
C MET A 217 -23.53 1.74 -4.37
N ILE A 218 -23.02 2.64 -3.53
CA ILE A 218 -23.24 2.59 -2.06
C ILE A 218 -24.70 2.88 -1.70
N TYR A 219 -25.33 3.86 -2.36
CA TYR A 219 -26.63 4.40 -1.96
C TYR A 219 -27.81 3.86 -2.77
N ARG A 220 -27.60 2.96 -3.74
CA ARG A 220 -28.66 2.37 -4.59
C ARG A 220 -29.89 1.88 -3.83
N HIS A 221 -29.71 1.22 -2.68
CA HIS A 221 -30.83 0.76 -1.86
C HIS A 221 -31.60 1.91 -1.21
N ALA A 222 -30.91 2.97 -0.79
CA ALA A 222 -31.55 4.17 -0.25
C ALA A 222 -32.34 4.91 -1.33
N PHE A 223 -31.80 5.01 -2.56
CA PHE A 223 -32.52 5.59 -3.70
C PHE A 223 -33.79 4.79 -4.01
N GLY A 224 -33.68 3.46 -4.13
CA GLY A 224 -34.84 2.59 -4.36
C GLY A 224 -35.87 2.65 -3.23
N LYS A 225 -35.45 2.83 -1.97
CA LYS A 225 -36.36 2.92 -0.81
C LYS A 225 -37.12 4.24 -0.74
N HIS A 226 -36.46 5.36 -1.08
CA HIS A 226 -37.01 6.69 -0.84
C HIS A 226 -37.54 7.41 -2.09
N ASP A 227 -37.16 6.97 -3.29
CA ASP A 227 -37.63 7.53 -4.57
C ASP A 227 -37.70 6.44 -5.66
N GLN A 228 -38.41 5.35 -5.34
CA GLN A 228 -38.48 4.13 -6.15
C GLN A 228 -38.84 4.38 -7.61
N THR A 229 -39.90 5.15 -7.86
CA THR A 229 -40.46 5.36 -9.20
C THR A 229 -39.47 6.07 -10.12
N ARG A 230 -38.86 7.18 -9.67
CA ARG A 230 -37.89 7.93 -10.48
C ARG A 230 -36.59 7.18 -10.64
N TYR A 231 -36.12 6.51 -9.58
CA TYR A 231 -34.89 5.75 -9.65
C TYR A 231 -35.03 4.57 -10.62
N GLN A 232 -36.13 3.82 -10.55
CA GLN A 232 -36.41 2.73 -11.49
C GLN A 232 -36.55 3.23 -12.94
N GLN A 233 -37.26 4.35 -13.14
CA GLN A 233 -37.37 4.96 -14.47
C GLN A 233 -35.99 5.33 -15.03
N TYR A 234 -35.14 5.96 -14.22
CA TYR A 234 -33.77 6.27 -14.59
C TYR A 234 -32.98 5.01 -14.99
N LEU A 235 -33.04 3.93 -14.21
CA LEU A 235 -32.35 2.68 -14.55
C LEU A 235 -32.89 2.06 -15.86
N ASN A 236 -34.20 2.13 -16.11
CA ASN A 236 -34.80 1.68 -17.36
C ASN A 236 -34.33 2.54 -18.55
N ASP A 237 -34.22 3.85 -18.37
CA ASP A 237 -33.70 4.78 -19.39
C ASP A 237 -32.24 4.48 -19.69
N VAL A 238 -31.41 4.17 -18.68
CA VAL A 238 -30.03 3.73 -18.89
C VAL A 238 -29.99 2.39 -19.64
N ALA A 239 -30.84 1.42 -19.25
CA ALA A 239 -30.92 0.13 -19.94
C ALA A 239 -31.34 0.26 -21.41
N ALA A 240 -32.16 1.26 -21.73
CA ALA A 240 -32.60 1.60 -23.08
C ALA A 240 -31.64 2.53 -23.84
N GLY A 241 -30.50 2.91 -23.25
CA GLY A 241 -29.52 3.83 -23.86
C GLY A 241 -29.97 5.30 -23.93
N LYS A 242 -31.02 5.68 -23.21
CA LYS A 242 -31.56 7.06 -23.15
C LYS A 242 -30.88 7.92 -22.07
N ALA A 243 -30.16 7.28 -21.16
CA ALA A 243 -29.39 7.92 -20.10
C ALA A 243 -28.09 7.15 -19.87
N GLU A 244 -27.15 7.76 -19.15
CA GLU A 244 -25.87 7.14 -18.81
C GLU A 244 -25.75 6.93 -17.30
N ILE A 245 -25.07 5.85 -16.91
CA ILE A 245 -24.67 5.61 -15.53
C ILE A 245 -23.15 5.69 -15.40
N LYS A 246 -22.67 6.46 -14.42
CA LYS A 246 -21.23 6.60 -14.18
C LYS A 246 -20.67 5.31 -13.59
N ALA A 247 -19.60 4.78 -14.20
CA ALA A 247 -18.89 3.59 -13.70
C ALA A 247 -17.36 3.71 -13.71
N ALA A 248 -16.79 4.76 -14.32
CA ALA A 248 -15.33 4.85 -14.58
C ALA A 248 -14.40 4.77 -13.35
N GLN A 249 -14.89 5.08 -12.15
CA GLN A 249 -14.10 4.96 -10.90
C GLN A 249 -14.40 3.69 -10.09
N LEU A 250 -15.13 2.73 -10.65
CA LEU A 250 -15.37 1.41 -10.05
C LEU A 250 -14.37 0.41 -10.59
N TYR A 251 -13.97 -0.52 -9.74
CA TYR A 251 -13.26 -1.71 -10.17
C TYR A 251 -14.23 -2.85 -10.44
N PRO A 252 -13.93 -3.79 -11.37
CA PRO A 252 -14.77 -4.96 -11.62
C PRO A 252 -15.13 -5.73 -10.33
N TYR A 253 -14.17 -5.87 -9.40
CA TYR A 253 -14.40 -6.54 -8.12
C TYR A 253 -15.38 -5.81 -7.19
N ASP A 254 -15.48 -4.46 -7.27
CA ASP A 254 -16.42 -3.68 -6.46
C ASP A 254 -17.88 -4.10 -6.76
N ILE A 255 -18.13 -4.47 -8.02
CA ILE A 255 -19.45 -4.90 -8.51
C ILE A 255 -19.69 -6.37 -8.16
N ILE A 256 -18.83 -7.29 -8.63
CA ILE A 256 -19.13 -8.73 -8.53
C ILE A 256 -19.14 -9.27 -7.10
N ARG A 257 -18.45 -8.60 -6.15
CA ARG A 257 -18.42 -8.98 -4.73
C ARG A 257 -19.82 -9.14 -4.16
N ASN A 258 -20.77 -8.31 -4.60
CA ASN A 258 -22.17 -8.42 -4.16
C ASN A 258 -22.73 -9.81 -4.53
N TYR A 259 -22.49 -10.28 -5.75
CA TYR A 259 -22.95 -11.59 -6.21
C TYR A 259 -22.13 -12.76 -5.63
N LEU A 260 -20.82 -12.58 -5.40
CA LEU A 260 -20.00 -13.55 -4.66
C LEU A 260 -20.54 -13.77 -3.23
N ASN A 261 -21.12 -12.73 -2.62
CA ASN A 261 -21.79 -12.77 -1.32
C ASN A 261 -23.28 -13.15 -1.42
N ASN A 262 -23.68 -13.81 -2.51
CA ASN A 262 -25.04 -14.32 -2.76
C ASN A 262 -26.16 -13.26 -2.73
N GLN A 263 -25.84 -11.98 -2.99
CA GLN A 263 -26.88 -10.95 -3.12
C GLN A 263 -27.79 -11.22 -4.34
N PRO A 264 -29.06 -10.78 -4.31
CA PRO A 264 -29.94 -10.87 -5.47
C PRO A 264 -29.39 -10.05 -6.63
N GLU A 265 -29.94 -10.29 -7.82
CA GLU A 265 -29.64 -9.48 -8.99
C GLU A 265 -30.03 -8.02 -8.74
N ASP A 266 -29.21 -7.09 -9.19
CA ASP A 266 -29.38 -5.65 -8.95
C ASP A 266 -29.10 -4.90 -10.25
N LEU A 267 -30.14 -4.28 -10.80
CA LEU A 267 -30.05 -3.60 -12.09
C LEU A 267 -29.02 -2.46 -12.09
N THR A 268 -28.79 -1.80 -10.95
CA THR A 268 -27.74 -0.77 -10.83
C THR A 268 -26.37 -1.39 -11.08
N LEU A 269 -26.09 -2.53 -10.47
CA LEU A 269 -24.80 -3.22 -10.59
C LEU A 269 -24.60 -3.79 -12.00
N GLU A 270 -25.64 -4.38 -12.59
CA GLU A 270 -25.61 -4.88 -13.98
C GLU A 270 -25.33 -3.75 -14.99
N LEU A 271 -25.97 -2.58 -14.81
CA LEU A 271 -25.74 -1.42 -15.68
C LEU A 271 -24.37 -0.78 -15.45
N GLN A 272 -23.90 -0.71 -14.19
CA GLN A 272 -22.55 -0.23 -13.88
C GLN A 272 -21.47 -1.15 -14.46
N TRP A 273 -21.68 -2.46 -14.47
CA TRP A 273 -20.77 -3.42 -15.11
C TRP A 273 -20.66 -3.16 -16.61
N LYS A 274 -21.79 -3.00 -17.29
CA LYS A 274 -21.82 -2.71 -18.73
C LYS A 274 -21.10 -1.40 -19.06
N ALA A 275 -21.28 -0.39 -18.21
CA ALA A 275 -20.69 0.94 -18.35
C ALA A 275 -19.22 1.05 -17.89
N LEU A 276 -18.60 -0.03 -17.40
CA LEU A 276 -17.17 -0.02 -17.06
C LEU A 276 -16.34 0.34 -18.31
N PRO A 277 -15.31 1.21 -18.18
CA PRO A 277 -14.40 1.52 -19.28
C PRO A 277 -13.79 0.25 -19.87
N ASN A 278 -13.79 0.13 -21.19
CA ASN A 278 -13.30 -1.05 -21.87
C ASN A 278 -11.90 -0.78 -22.45
N PRO A 279 -10.83 -1.46 -21.97
CA PRO A 279 -9.48 -1.29 -22.51
C PRO A 279 -9.39 -1.58 -24.02
N PHE A 280 -10.27 -2.42 -24.56
CA PHE A 280 -10.29 -2.75 -25.99
C PHE A 280 -10.83 -1.64 -26.89
N ASP A 281 -11.48 -0.60 -26.32
CA ASP A 281 -11.96 0.54 -27.11
C ASP A 281 -10.79 1.45 -27.55
N GLN A 282 -9.60 1.27 -26.97
CA GLN A 282 -8.41 2.08 -27.20
C GLN A 282 -7.25 1.17 -27.60
N GLY A 283 -6.92 1.11 -28.88
CA GLY A 283 -5.72 0.44 -29.39
C GLY A 283 -5.99 -0.71 -30.35
N ASP A 284 -4.95 -1.52 -30.59
CA ASP A 284 -5.00 -2.63 -31.56
C ASP A 284 -5.76 -3.83 -30.99
N LEU A 285 -6.59 -4.47 -31.81
CA LEU A 285 -7.28 -5.69 -31.39
C LEU A 285 -6.26 -6.80 -31.11
N ARG A 286 -6.24 -7.30 -29.88
CA ARG A 286 -5.38 -8.40 -29.43
C ARG A 286 -6.23 -9.62 -29.07
N ALA A 287 -5.82 -10.79 -29.54
CA ALA A 287 -6.48 -12.06 -29.22
C ALA A 287 -6.09 -12.54 -27.82
N ILE A 288 -6.88 -12.17 -26.80
CA ILE A 288 -6.56 -12.45 -25.39
C ILE A 288 -7.30 -13.67 -24.88
N LEU A 289 -6.59 -14.54 -24.16
CA LEU A 289 -7.16 -15.66 -23.43
C LEU A 289 -6.88 -15.52 -21.93
N PRO A 290 -7.89 -15.17 -21.11
CA PRO A 290 -7.74 -15.11 -19.66
C PRO A 290 -7.56 -16.49 -19.03
N VAL A 291 -6.68 -16.57 -18.04
CA VAL A 291 -6.45 -17.72 -17.17
C VAL A 291 -6.73 -17.26 -15.74
N VAL A 292 -7.77 -17.85 -15.14
CA VAL A 292 -8.35 -17.35 -13.88
C VAL A 292 -7.90 -18.22 -12.72
N ASP A 293 -7.10 -17.64 -11.82
CA ASP A 293 -6.66 -18.30 -10.59
C ASP A 293 -7.73 -18.25 -9.51
N VAL A 294 -8.07 -19.42 -8.98
CA VAL A 294 -9.00 -19.57 -7.87
C VAL A 294 -8.49 -20.51 -6.78
N SER A 295 -7.18 -20.72 -6.75
CA SER A 295 -6.50 -21.57 -5.78
C SER A 295 -6.70 -21.08 -4.33
N GLY A 296 -6.39 -21.94 -3.35
CA GLY A 296 -6.63 -21.65 -1.93
C GLY A 296 -5.88 -20.42 -1.43
N SER A 297 -4.72 -20.10 -1.98
CA SER A 297 -3.91 -18.92 -1.63
C SER A 297 -4.63 -17.60 -1.96
N MET A 298 -5.58 -17.62 -2.90
CA MET A 298 -6.38 -16.45 -3.32
C MET A 298 -7.45 -16.02 -2.29
N TYR A 299 -7.65 -16.80 -1.20
CA TYR A 299 -8.67 -16.56 -0.17
C TYR A 299 -8.16 -15.83 1.09
N THR A 300 -6.98 -15.20 1.01
CA THR A 300 -6.13 -14.91 2.18
C THR A 300 -6.21 -13.49 2.76
N SER A 301 -7.25 -12.72 2.43
CA SER A 301 -7.42 -11.33 2.93
C SER A 301 -8.82 -11.10 3.51
N ASN A 302 -8.90 -10.31 4.59
CA ASN A 302 -10.17 -10.01 5.27
C ASN A 302 -10.94 -8.82 4.67
N LYS A 303 -10.34 -8.01 3.78
CA LYS A 303 -10.97 -6.77 3.26
C LYS A 303 -11.33 -6.83 1.78
N ILE A 304 -10.37 -7.18 0.94
CA ILE A 304 -10.56 -7.47 -0.49
C ILE A 304 -9.74 -8.73 -0.76
N ARG A 305 -10.39 -9.81 -1.20
CA ARG A 305 -9.70 -11.07 -1.43
C ARG A 305 -9.13 -11.10 -2.85
N PRO A 306 -7.91 -11.59 -3.07
CA PRO A 306 -7.35 -11.78 -4.41
C PRO A 306 -8.30 -12.56 -5.34
N ILE A 307 -9.04 -13.54 -4.82
CA ILE A 307 -10.07 -14.30 -5.56
C ILE A 307 -11.15 -13.39 -6.16
N ASP A 308 -11.59 -12.36 -5.42
CA ASP A 308 -12.62 -11.43 -5.90
C ASP A 308 -12.10 -10.66 -7.12
N VAL A 309 -10.81 -10.31 -7.11
CA VAL A 309 -10.14 -9.61 -8.22
C VAL A 309 -9.96 -10.55 -9.41
N SER A 310 -9.43 -11.76 -9.19
CA SER A 310 -9.18 -12.75 -10.23
C SER A 310 -10.43 -13.11 -11.01
N ILE A 311 -11.51 -13.47 -10.30
CA ILE A 311 -12.80 -13.78 -10.95
C ILE A 311 -13.34 -12.57 -11.70
N SER A 312 -13.24 -11.37 -11.11
CA SER A 312 -13.76 -10.15 -11.75
C SER A 312 -13.04 -9.81 -13.04
N LEU A 313 -11.71 -9.87 -13.06
CA LEU A 313 -10.90 -9.60 -14.24
C LEU A 313 -11.07 -10.71 -15.28
N GLY A 314 -11.17 -11.97 -14.85
CA GLY A 314 -11.46 -13.11 -15.72
C GLY A 314 -12.76 -12.95 -16.51
N ILE A 315 -13.87 -12.64 -15.81
CA ILE A 315 -15.16 -12.38 -16.47
C ILE A 315 -15.07 -11.12 -17.33
N PHE A 316 -14.45 -10.05 -16.82
CA PHE A 316 -14.34 -8.77 -17.52
C PHE A 316 -13.62 -8.91 -18.87
N PHE A 317 -12.42 -9.50 -18.88
CA PHE A 317 -11.64 -9.67 -20.10
C PHE A 317 -12.27 -10.70 -21.03
N ALA A 318 -12.83 -11.80 -20.52
CA ALA A 318 -13.54 -12.74 -21.38
C ALA A 318 -14.77 -12.08 -22.05
N GLU A 319 -15.59 -11.33 -21.30
CA GLU A 319 -16.80 -10.69 -21.82
C GLU A 319 -16.51 -9.53 -22.79
N LYS A 320 -15.50 -8.71 -22.52
CA LYS A 320 -15.19 -7.50 -23.31
C LYS A 320 -14.27 -7.79 -24.50
N ASN A 321 -13.67 -8.97 -24.57
CA ASN A 321 -12.75 -9.33 -25.64
C ASN A 321 -13.47 -9.41 -27.00
N PRO A 322 -13.13 -8.55 -27.98
CA PRO A 322 -13.80 -8.53 -29.29
C PRO A 322 -13.29 -9.60 -30.25
N SER A 323 -12.23 -10.34 -29.88
CA SER A 323 -11.64 -11.37 -30.73
C SER A 323 -12.46 -12.67 -30.73
N ILE A 324 -12.01 -13.66 -31.51
CA ILE A 324 -12.58 -15.02 -31.53
C ILE A 324 -12.55 -15.72 -30.16
N TRP A 325 -11.77 -15.21 -29.21
CA TRP A 325 -11.68 -15.70 -27.83
C TRP A 325 -12.69 -15.03 -26.89
N GLY A 326 -13.57 -14.16 -27.40
CA GLY A 326 -14.67 -13.57 -26.64
C GLY A 326 -15.50 -14.64 -25.92
N GLY A 327 -15.83 -14.38 -24.66
CA GLY A 327 -16.50 -15.31 -23.75
C GLY A 327 -15.62 -16.43 -23.19
N SER A 328 -14.41 -16.63 -23.70
CA SER A 328 -13.59 -17.79 -23.35
C SER A 328 -12.62 -17.50 -22.20
N PHE A 329 -12.36 -18.50 -21.37
CA PHE A 329 -11.30 -18.46 -20.35
C PHE A 329 -10.77 -19.87 -20.05
N ILE A 330 -9.61 -19.95 -19.39
CA ILE A 330 -9.07 -21.21 -18.85
C ILE A 330 -9.14 -21.18 -17.33
N THR A 331 -9.53 -22.32 -16.75
CA THR A 331 -9.45 -22.52 -15.30
C THR A 331 -8.00 -22.76 -14.88
N PHE A 332 -7.46 -21.97 -13.95
CA PHE A 332 -6.10 -22.19 -13.47
C PHE A 332 -6.10 -23.24 -12.36
N SER A 333 -5.83 -24.48 -12.76
CA SER A 333 -5.82 -25.62 -11.87
C SER A 333 -4.76 -26.65 -12.32
N GLY A 334 -4.54 -27.72 -11.55
CA GLY A 334 -3.66 -28.82 -11.98
C GLY A 334 -4.14 -29.57 -13.23
N SER A 335 -5.43 -29.44 -13.56
CA SER A 335 -6.06 -29.96 -14.77
C SER A 335 -6.85 -28.84 -15.45
N PRO A 336 -6.17 -27.87 -16.09
CA PRO A 336 -6.82 -26.72 -16.67
C PRO A 336 -7.76 -27.14 -17.80
N VAL A 337 -8.90 -26.46 -17.92
CA VAL A 337 -9.88 -26.69 -18.98
C VAL A 337 -10.28 -25.38 -19.66
N PHE A 338 -10.60 -25.46 -20.95
CA PHE A 338 -11.25 -24.38 -21.67
C PHE A 338 -12.71 -24.28 -21.26
N GLU A 339 -13.12 -23.10 -20.83
CA GLU A 339 -14.49 -22.81 -20.43
C GLU A 339 -15.03 -21.60 -21.19
N GLN A 340 -16.36 -21.53 -21.23
CA GLN A 340 -17.10 -20.42 -21.82
C GLN A 340 -17.96 -19.76 -20.75
N LEU A 341 -18.01 -18.43 -20.77
CA LEU A 341 -18.91 -17.66 -19.94
C LEU A 341 -20.36 -18.03 -20.30
N LYS A 342 -21.10 -18.52 -19.31
CA LYS A 342 -22.51 -18.87 -19.42
C LYS A 342 -23.33 -17.90 -18.58
N GLY A 343 -24.50 -17.50 -19.09
CA GLY A 343 -25.45 -16.63 -18.38
C GLY A 343 -25.67 -15.29 -19.08
N LYS A 344 -26.89 -14.76 -18.95
CA LYS A 344 -27.31 -13.48 -19.53
C LYS A 344 -26.95 -12.30 -18.63
N SER A 345 -27.07 -12.45 -17.31
CA SER A 345 -26.69 -11.43 -16.34
C SER A 345 -25.28 -11.67 -15.76
N LEU A 346 -24.67 -10.62 -15.21
CA LEU A 346 -23.40 -10.74 -14.50
C LEU A 346 -23.54 -11.68 -13.30
N ARG A 347 -24.66 -11.63 -12.58
CA ARG A 347 -24.93 -12.57 -11.48
C ARG A 347 -24.90 -14.03 -11.95
N GLU A 348 -25.54 -14.35 -13.08
CA GLU A 348 -25.51 -15.70 -13.65
C GLU A 348 -24.09 -16.11 -14.05
N LYS A 349 -23.33 -15.23 -14.71
CA LYS A 349 -21.93 -15.48 -15.09
C LYS A 349 -21.06 -15.77 -13.87
N VAL A 350 -21.18 -14.96 -12.82
CA VAL A 350 -20.47 -15.17 -11.54
C VAL A 350 -20.84 -16.51 -10.91
N ASN A 351 -22.13 -16.85 -10.85
CA ASN A 351 -22.59 -18.11 -10.27
C ASN A 351 -22.18 -19.34 -11.08
N ASN A 352 -22.09 -19.23 -12.40
CA ASN A 352 -21.61 -20.30 -13.26
C ASN A 352 -20.11 -20.52 -13.08
N LEU A 353 -19.33 -19.43 -13.06
CA LEU A 353 -17.90 -19.49 -12.82
C LEU A 353 -17.62 -20.10 -11.43
N ARG A 354 -18.28 -19.65 -10.36
CA ARG A 354 -18.10 -20.22 -9.01
C ARG A 354 -18.35 -21.74 -8.92
N ARG A 355 -19.16 -22.30 -9.82
CA ARG A 355 -19.54 -23.72 -9.85
C ARG A 355 -18.66 -24.58 -10.76
N ALA A 356 -17.77 -23.99 -11.56
CA ALA A 356 -16.86 -24.77 -12.38
C ALA A 356 -15.92 -25.62 -11.50
N SER A 357 -15.36 -26.69 -12.07
CA SER A 357 -14.47 -27.58 -11.32
C SER A 357 -13.07 -26.95 -11.23
N TRP A 358 -12.76 -26.42 -10.05
CA TRP A 358 -11.50 -25.74 -9.78
C TRP A 358 -10.59 -26.62 -8.93
N ALA A 359 -9.61 -27.31 -9.53
CA ALA A 359 -8.60 -28.00 -8.73
C ALA A 359 -7.66 -26.98 -8.06
N MET A 360 -7.26 -27.24 -6.80
CA MET A 360 -6.68 -26.25 -5.88
C MET A 360 -5.13 -26.12 -6.00
N ASN A 361 -4.56 -26.27 -7.20
CA ASN A 361 -3.12 -26.18 -7.46
C ASN A 361 -2.81 -25.56 -8.83
N THR A 362 -1.60 -25.05 -9.05
CA THR A 362 -1.32 -24.06 -10.10
C THR A 362 -0.29 -24.57 -11.12
N ASN A 363 -0.74 -25.06 -12.29
CA ASN A 363 0.15 -25.64 -13.31
C ASN A 363 0.16 -24.85 -14.63
N ILE A 364 1.14 -23.96 -14.80
CA ILE A 364 1.32 -23.18 -16.03
C ILE A 364 1.73 -24.04 -17.24
N GLN A 365 2.51 -25.11 -17.05
CA GLN A 365 2.86 -26.03 -18.14
C GLN A 365 1.59 -26.65 -18.74
N ALA A 366 0.67 -27.10 -17.89
CA ALA A 366 -0.57 -27.73 -18.32
C ALA A 366 -1.47 -26.77 -19.12
N VAL A 367 -1.50 -25.48 -18.78
CA VAL A 367 -2.25 -24.47 -19.55
C VAL A 367 -1.72 -24.36 -20.97
N PHE A 368 -0.40 -24.29 -21.12
CA PHE A 368 0.22 -24.17 -22.44
C PHE A 368 0.21 -25.49 -23.21
N ASP A 369 0.31 -26.64 -22.53
CA ASP A 369 0.12 -27.95 -23.13
C ASP A 369 -1.32 -28.12 -23.66
N LEU A 370 -2.33 -27.63 -22.93
CA LEU A 370 -3.72 -27.62 -23.37
C LEU A 370 -3.90 -26.82 -24.67
N ILE A 371 -3.35 -25.61 -24.73
CA ILE A 371 -3.38 -24.75 -25.93
C ILE A 371 -2.68 -25.46 -27.10
N LEU A 372 -1.45 -25.93 -26.88
CA LEU A 372 -0.64 -26.54 -27.93
C LEU A 372 -1.25 -27.85 -28.46
N ASN A 373 -1.80 -28.68 -27.58
CA ASN A 373 -2.47 -29.91 -27.96
C ASN A 373 -3.73 -29.62 -28.79
N LYS A 374 -4.51 -28.58 -28.44
CA LYS A 374 -5.66 -28.17 -29.25
C LYS A 374 -5.27 -27.60 -30.61
N ALA A 375 -4.17 -26.84 -30.68
CA ALA A 375 -3.62 -26.36 -31.94
C ALA A 375 -3.23 -27.53 -32.86
N LYS A 376 -2.46 -28.50 -32.34
CA LYS A 376 -2.06 -29.70 -33.08
C LYS A 376 -3.23 -30.57 -33.51
N GLN A 377 -4.17 -30.84 -32.61
CA GLN A 377 -5.34 -31.70 -32.88
C GLN A 377 -6.20 -31.17 -34.05
N ASN A 378 -6.30 -29.84 -34.19
CA ASN A 378 -7.16 -29.21 -35.18
C ASN A 378 -6.39 -28.59 -36.37
N GLY A 379 -5.06 -28.73 -36.41
CA GLY A 379 -4.23 -28.18 -37.47
C GLY A 379 -4.27 -26.65 -37.57
N LEU A 380 -4.36 -25.95 -36.43
CA LEU A 380 -4.49 -24.49 -36.40
C LEU A 380 -3.19 -23.80 -36.89
N SER A 381 -3.32 -22.62 -37.46
CA SER A 381 -2.21 -21.72 -37.77
C SER A 381 -1.85 -20.81 -36.58
N ASN A 382 -0.66 -20.21 -36.59
CA ASN A 382 -0.25 -19.26 -35.53
C ASN A 382 -1.21 -18.08 -35.36
N SER A 383 -1.90 -17.65 -36.43
CA SER A 383 -2.91 -16.57 -36.39
C SER A 383 -4.21 -16.97 -35.70
N GLU A 384 -4.47 -18.28 -35.54
CA GLU A 384 -5.67 -18.81 -34.89
C GLU A 384 -5.44 -19.10 -33.39
N LEU A 385 -4.18 -19.02 -32.92
CA LEU A 385 -3.85 -19.12 -31.51
C LEU A 385 -4.11 -17.79 -30.78
N PRO A 386 -4.27 -17.82 -29.44
CA PRO A 386 -4.32 -16.57 -28.69
C PRO A 386 -2.99 -15.83 -28.86
N GLU A 387 -3.07 -14.52 -29.13
CA GLU A 387 -1.89 -13.66 -29.19
C GLU A 387 -1.33 -13.44 -27.77
N MET A 388 -2.22 -13.30 -26.79
CA MET A 388 -1.88 -13.09 -25.39
C MET A 388 -2.60 -14.09 -24.49
N VAL A 389 -1.85 -14.65 -23.54
CA VAL A 389 -2.41 -15.43 -22.42
C VAL A 389 -2.28 -14.57 -21.17
N LEU A 390 -3.42 -14.17 -20.61
CA LEU A 390 -3.50 -13.29 -19.44
C LEU A 390 -3.70 -14.11 -18.17
N ILE A 391 -2.64 -14.31 -17.38
CA ILE A 391 -2.69 -15.06 -16.13
C ILE A 391 -2.93 -14.11 -14.96
N ILE A 392 -4.06 -14.28 -14.28
CA ILE A 392 -4.46 -13.44 -13.14
C ILE A 392 -4.31 -14.28 -11.86
N SER A 393 -3.29 -13.99 -11.05
CA SER A 393 -2.84 -14.86 -9.94
C SER A 393 -2.06 -14.08 -8.87
N ASP A 394 -1.77 -14.71 -7.73
CA ASP A 394 -0.85 -14.23 -6.68
C ASP A 394 0.62 -14.64 -6.92
N MET A 395 0.92 -15.15 -8.11
CA MET A 395 2.27 -15.50 -8.60
C MET A 395 2.90 -16.73 -7.93
N GLU A 396 2.11 -17.62 -7.33
CA GLU A 396 2.57 -18.89 -6.75
C GLU A 396 2.44 -20.07 -7.75
N PHE A 397 3.42 -20.25 -8.63
CA PHE A 397 3.42 -21.34 -9.63
C PHE A 397 4.15 -22.60 -9.17
N ASP A 398 3.68 -23.76 -9.64
CA ASP A 398 4.34 -25.07 -9.47
C ASP A 398 5.59 -25.24 -10.36
N GLN A 399 6.49 -26.13 -9.94
CA GLN A 399 7.80 -26.36 -10.54
C GLN A 399 7.74 -26.95 -11.96
N ALA A 400 8.54 -26.38 -12.88
CA ALA A 400 8.89 -27.03 -14.14
C ALA A 400 9.82 -28.24 -13.89
N GLN A 401 9.50 -29.39 -14.46
CA GLN A 401 10.46 -30.50 -14.52
C GLN A 401 11.71 -30.05 -15.32
N SER A 402 12.91 -30.40 -14.84
CA SER A 402 14.23 -30.27 -15.51
C SER A 402 15.11 -29.01 -15.34
N GLY A 403 14.99 -28.24 -14.24
CA GLY A 403 16.00 -27.19 -13.91
C GLY A 403 16.03 -25.96 -14.83
N LYS A 404 15.14 -25.92 -15.84
CA LYS A 404 14.79 -24.76 -16.66
C LYS A 404 13.66 -23.96 -15.99
N THR A 405 13.49 -22.69 -16.37
CA THR A 405 12.27 -21.94 -15.99
C THR A 405 11.06 -22.51 -16.73
N ASN A 406 9.85 -22.27 -16.20
CA ASN A 406 8.61 -22.67 -16.86
C ASN A 406 8.54 -22.16 -18.31
N TYR A 407 9.03 -20.94 -18.56
CA TYR A 407 8.95 -20.27 -19.86
C TYR A 407 9.84 -20.91 -20.92
N GLN A 408 11.09 -21.20 -20.55
CA GLN A 408 12.04 -21.86 -21.46
C GLN A 408 11.50 -23.22 -21.91
N ALA A 409 10.90 -23.98 -21.00
CA ALA A 409 10.28 -25.27 -21.33
C ALA A 409 9.06 -25.11 -22.27
N ILE A 410 8.23 -24.08 -22.07
CA ILE A 410 7.08 -23.81 -22.95
C ILE A 410 7.55 -23.34 -24.33
N ASP A 411 8.56 -22.48 -24.40
CA ASP A 411 9.14 -22.00 -25.66
C ASP A 411 9.69 -23.17 -26.50
N ASP A 412 10.44 -24.08 -25.86
CA ASP A 412 10.95 -25.29 -26.52
C ASP A 412 9.80 -26.14 -27.09
N LYS A 413 8.72 -26.34 -26.32
CA LYS A 413 7.54 -27.12 -26.76
C LYS A 413 6.82 -26.49 -27.95
N PHE A 414 6.58 -25.17 -27.93
CA PHE A 414 5.91 -24.46 -29.01
C PHE A 414 6.76 -24.45 -30.27
N LYS A 415 8.07 -24.15 -30.14
CA LYS A 415 9.01 -24.14 -31.25
C LYS A 415 9.15 -25.51 -31.91
N ALA A 416 9.26 -26.57 -31.11
CA ALA A 416 9.33 -27.95 -31.62
C ALA A 416 8.06 -28.36 -32.38
N ALA A 417 6.93 -27.70 -32.13
CA ALA A 417 5.65 -27.93 -32.78
C ALA A 417 5.38 -27.00 -33.97
N GLY A 418 6.29 -26.10 -34.33
CA GLY A 418 6.10 -25.12 -35.41
C GLY A 418 5.25 -23.90 -35.03
N TYR A 419 4.98 -23.70 -33.73
CA TYR A 419 4.21 -22.57 -33.23
C TYR A 419 5.08 -21.55 -32.51
N THR A 420 4.58 -20.32 -32.41
CA THR A 420 5.16 -19.28 -31.56
C THR A 420 4.37 -19.20 -30.26
N ARG A 421 5.04 -19.17 -29.11
CA ARG A 421 4.38 -19.03 -27.82
C ARG A 421 3.58 -17.71 -27.75
N PRO A 422 2.33 -17.69 -27.26
CA PRO A 422 1.61 -16.46 -26.95
C PRO A 422 2.39 -15.52 -26.03
N VAL A 423 2.18 -14.21 -26.15
CA VAL A 423 2.69 -13.24 -25.17
C VAL A 423 2.04 -13.53 -23.83
N LEU A 424 2.87 -13.70 -22.80
CA LEU A 424 2.40 -14.09 -21.49
C LEU A 424 2.29 -12.86 -20.60
N VAL A 425 1.06 -12.50 -20.22
CA VAL A 425 0.82 -11.38 -19.31
C VAL A 425 0.60 -11.92 -17.91
N PHE A 426 1.54 -11.68 -17.01
CA PHE A 426 1.39 -11.94 -15.60
C PHE A 426 0.75 -10.77 -14.90
N TRP A 427 -0.45 -11.00 -14.38
CA TRP A 427 -1.18 -10.02 -13.62
C TRP A 427 -1.19 -10.41 -12.14
N ASN A 428 -0.29 -9.78 -11.38
CA ASN A 428 -0.17 -10.02 -9.95
C ASN A 428 -1.29 -9.31 -9.17
N VAL A 429 -2.14 -10.07 -8.49
CA VAL A 429 -3.20 -9.55 -7.63
C VAL A 429 -2.88 -9.65 -6.13
N ASP A 430 -1.74 -10.21 -5.74
CA ASP A 430 -1.28 -10.20 -4.34
C ASP A 430 0.25 -10.40 -4.25
N ALA A 431 1.00 -9.38 -3.83
CA ALA A 431 2.47 -9.40 -3.80
C ALA A 431 3.05 -10.18 -2.60
N LYS A 432 2.51 -11.36 -2.28
CA LYS A 432 3.02 -12.19 -1.18
C LYS A 432 4.39 -12.78 -1.47
N SER A 433 4.57 -13.25 -2.69
CA SER A 433 5.85 -13.74 -3.17
C SER A 433 6.72 -12.55 -3.59
N HIS A 434 7.91 -12.44 -3.02
CA HIS A 434 8.90 -11.40 -3.37
C HIS A 434 9.78 -11.80 -4.55
N GLN A 435 9.33 -12.77 -5.34
CA GLN A 435 10.07 -13.33 -6.47
C GLN A 435 9.42 -12.95 -7.78
N PHE A 436 10.21 -12.98 -8.85
CA PHE A 436 9.79 -12.57 -10.16
C PHE A 436 9.93 -13.73 -11.13
N PRO A 437 8.89 -14.04 -11.92
CA PRO A 437 8.95 -15.15 -12.88
C PRO A 437 10.00 -14.92 -13.96
N VAL A 438 10.33 -13.65 -14.24
CA VAL A 438 11.18 -13.24 -15.35
C VAL A 438 12.11 -12.09 -14.97
N THR A 439 13.12 -11.91 -15.81
CA THR A 439 14.02 -10.77 -15.86
C THR A 439 13.54 -9.71 -16.87
N LYS A 440 14.14 -8.53 -16.83
CA LYS A 440 13.74 -7.35 -17.61
C LYS A 440 13.77 -7.51 -19.14
N ASN A 441 14.49 -8.51 -19.65
CA ASN A 441 14.72 -8.74 -21.07
C ASN A 441 14.08 -10.05 -21.59
N ASP A 442 13.32 -10.77 -20.76
CA ASP A 442 12.67 -11.99 -21.22
C ASP A 442 11.59 -11.65 -22.25
N ASP A 443 11.72 -12.27 -23.42
CA ASP A 443 10.88 -11.98 -24.57
C ASP A 443 9.48 -12.61 -24.42
N ARG A 444 8.48 -11.91 -24.96
CA ARG A 444 7.06 -12.29 -24.95
C ARG A 444 6.52 -12.54 -23.55
N VAL A 445 6.96 -11.76 -22.56
CA VAL A 445 6.43 -11.76 -21.19
C VAL A 445 6.20 -10.33 -20.70
N ILE A 446 5.08 -10.10 -20.02
CA ILE A 446 4.70 -8.80 -19.47
C ILE A 446 4.33 -8.97 -18.00
N LEU A 447 4.71 -8.00 -17.18
CA LEU A 447 4.36 -7.94 -15.75
C LEU A 447 3.40 -6.78 -15.51
N LEU A 448 2.22 -7.07 -14.98
CA LEU A 448 1.22 -6.11 -14.50
C LEU A 448 0.87 -6.41 -13.04
N SER A 449 0.34 -5.41 -12.34
CA SER A 449 -0.17 -5.61 -10.98
C SER A 449 -1.35 -4.73 -10.62
N GLY A 450 -2.10 -5.16 -9.61
CA GLY A 450 -3.19 -4.41 -8.99
C GLY A 450 -4.57 -4.79 -9.50
N PHE A 451 -5.59 -3.99 -9.15
CA PHE A 451 -6.99 -4.40 -9.30
C PHE A 451 -7.73 -3.65 -10.43
N SER A 452 -7.02 -2.76 -11.12
CA SER A 452 -7.58 -1.84 -12.10
C SER A 452 -7.44 -2.40 -13.51
N PRO A 453 -8.55 -2.65 -14.26
CA PRO A 453 -8.45 -3.08 -15.65
C PRO A 453 -7.79 -2.01 -16.54
N ASN A 454 -7.80 -0.74 -16.13
CA ASN A 454 -7.17 0.37 -16.87
C ASN A 454 -5.65 0.23 -16.97
N VAL A 455 -5.02 -0.54 -16.07
CA VAL A 455 -3.59 -0.87 -16.17
C VAL A 455 -3.29 -1.66 -17.45
N PHE A 456 -4.28 -2.31 -18.05
CA PHE A 456 -4.13 -3.03 -19.30
C PHE A 456 -4.13 -2.11 -20.54
N THR A 457 -4.69 -0.92 -20.45
CA THR A 457 -4.83 0.01 -21.59
C THR A 457 -3.48 0.35 -22.21
N SER A 458 -2.41 0.45 -21.40
CA SER A 458 -1.06 0.69 -21.91
C SER A 458 -0.55 -0.45 -22.81
N LEU A 459 -0.99 -1.68 -22.60
CA LEU A 459 -0.60 -2.84 -23.41
C LEU A 459 -1.31 -2.92 -24.77
N MET A 460 -2.39 -2.17 -24.94
CA MET A 460 -3.14 -2.12 -26.20
C MET A 460 -2.48 -1.21 -27.24
N SER A 461 -1.52 -0.39 -26.81
CA SER A 461 -0.78 0.53 -27.67
C SER A 461 0.48 -0.15 -28.20
N GLY A 462 0.45 -0.59 -29.46
CA GLY A 462 1.60 -1.15 -30.17
C GLY A 462 1.92 -2.62 -29.84
N LYS A 463 3.09 -3.08 -30.30
CA LYS A 463 3.58 -4.46 -30.13
C LYS A 463 4.52 -4.61 -28.94
N ILE A 464 4.03 -4.23 -27.75
CA ILE A 464 4.75 -4.43 -26.48
C ILE A 464 4.85 -5.93 -26.20
N ILE A 465 6.07 -6.43 -26.02
CA ILE A 465 6.30 -7.87 -25.78
C ILE A 465 7.23 -8.17 -24.60
N ASN A 466 7.85 -7.18 -23.97
CA ASN A 466 8.72 -7.40 -22.81
C ASN A 466 8.34 -6.54 -21.59
N PRO A 467 8.84 -6.88 -20.37
CA PRO A 467 8.43 -6.20 -19.15
C PRO A 467 8.85 -4.73 -19.07
N THR A 468 10.02 -4.39 -19.62
CA THR A 468 10.56 -3.02 -19.57
C THR A 468 9.76 -2.09 -20.45
N GLU A 469 9.44 -2.51 -21.68
CA GLU A 469 8.55 -1.77 -22.59
C GLU A 469 7.17 -1.56 -21.99
N ALA A 470 6.60 -2.59 -21.36
CA ALA A 470 5.30 -2.49 -20.69
C ALA A 470 5.32 -1.47 -19.55
N MET A 471 6.37 -1.47 -18.72
CA MET A 471 6.55 -0.47 -17.67
C MET A 471 6.61 0.93 -18.28
N LEU A 472 7.52 1.17 -19.23
CA LEU A 472 7.72 2.49 -19.85
C LEU A 472 6.47 2.99 -20.57
N ALA A 473 5.77 2.14 -21.33
CA ALA A 473 4.50 2.50 -21.97
C ALA A 473 3.41 2.90 -20.96
N THR A 474 3.50 2.39 -19.73
CA THR A 474 2.54 2.71 -18.66
C THR A 474 2.90 4.01 -17.93
N ILE A 475 4.18 4.23 -17.62
CA ILE A 475 4.61 5.31 -16.72
C ILE A 475 5.27 6.49 -17.43
N ASP A 476 5.89 6.29 -18.60
CA ASP A 476 6.60 7.33 -19.34
C ASP A 476 5.66 8.05 -20.33
N ILE A 477 4.57 8.57 -19.77
CA ILE A 477 3.55 9.33 -20.50
C ILE A 477 3.45 10.74 -19.93
N GLU A 478 2.94 11.69 -20.73
CA GLU A 478 2.80 13.10 -20.35
C GLU A 478 2.17 13.28 -18.96
N LYS A 479 1.13 12.49 -18.67
CA LYS A 479 0.44 12.51 -17.38
C LYS A 479 1.40 12.31 -16.20
N TYR A 480 2.21 11.25 -16.18
CA TYR A 480 3.09 10.96 -15.04
C TYR A 480 4.42 11.73 -15.10
N ARG A 481 4.86 12.21 -16.27
CA ARG A 481 6.03 13.11 -16.41
C ARG A 481 5.91 14.44 -15.64
N ARG A 482 4.69 14.79 -15.23
CA ARG A 482 4.42 15.93 -14.34
C ARG A 482 4.96 15.73 -12.92
N TRP A 483 5.12 14.47 -12.49
CA TRP A 483 5.80 14.14 -11.25
C TRP A 483 7.29 14.18 -11.48
N GLN A 484 7.99 15.10 -10.82
CA GLN A 484 9.40 15.36 -11.09
C GLN A 484 10.25 15.03 -9.88
N ALA A 485 11.27 14.23 -10.08
CA ALA A 485 12.34 14.06 -9.11
C ALA A 485 13.31 15.23 -9.25
N LEU A 486 13.43 16.06 -8.21
CA LEU A 486 14.47 17.09 -8.21
C LEU A 486 15.83 16.37 -8.08
N SER A 487 16.74 16.60 -9.04
CA SER A 487 18.13 16.22 -8.85
C SER A 487 18.71 17.05 -7.71
N SER A 488 19.75 16.55 -7.04
CA SER A 488 20.53 17.37 -6.10
C SER A 488 20.84 18.72 -6.76
N TYR A 489 20.36 19.76 -6.10
CA TYR A 489 20.34 21.16 -6.54
C TYR A 489 21.66 21.58 -7.20
N ASN A 490 21.61 21.92 -8.49
CA ASN A 490 22.67 22.63 -9.21
C ASN A 490 22.02 23.89 -9.79
N PRO A 491 22.22 25.09 -9.20
CA PRO A 491 21.50 26.28 -9.59
C PRO A 491 22.16 26.93 -10.80
N THR A 492 21.78 26.52 -12.02
CA THR A 492 21.93 27.35 -13.21
C THR A 492 20.97 26.91 -14.31
N GLN A 493 20.18 27.88 -14.80
CA GLN A 493 19.42 27.92 -16.06
C GLN A 493 18.12 27.07 -16.09
N ASP A 494 16.96 27.55 -16.55
CA ASP A 494 16.61 28.84 -17.13
C ASP A 494 15.09 29.06 -17.03
N SER A 495 14.70 30.31 -17.25
CA SER A 495 13.35 30.87 -17.22
C SER A 495 12.55 30.70 -18.51
N THR A 496 11.24 31.01 -18.43
CA THR A 496 10.22 31.16 -19.49
C THR A 496 9.57 29.85 -19.97
N SER A 497 8.26 29.72 -20.20
CA SER A 497 7.20 30.67 -20.55
C SER A 497 5.82 30.11 -20.15
N GLN A 498 4.87 31.01 -19.85
CA GLN A 498 3.44 30.73 -19.73
C GLN A 498 2.82 30.69 -21.13
N ASP A 499 1.82 29.82 -21.34
CA ASP A 499 0.71 30.22 -22.19
C ASP A 499 -0.63 29.60 -21.73
N SER A 500 -1.69 30.34 -22.00
CA SER A 500 -3.04 30.22 -21.44
C SER A 500 -4.08 30.07 -22.54
N THR A 501 -5.32 29.71 -22.15
CA THR A 501 -6.59 29.58 -22.91
C THR A 501 -6.95 28.13 -23.30
N THR A 502 -8.17 27.62 -23.05
CA THR A 502 -9.46 28.15 -23.53
C THR A 502 -10.71 27.54 -22.81
N LYS A 503 -11.61 28.43 -22.37
CA LYS A 503 -13.12 28.49 -22.34
C LYS A 503 -14.05 27.31 -21.93
N ASP A 504 -14.85 27.64 -20.91
CA ASP A 504 -16.32 27.62 -20.71
C ASP A 504 -17.32 26.92 -21.68
N SER A 505 -18.26 26.19 -21.06
CA SER A 505 -19.75 26.36 -21.05
C SER A 505 -20.40 24.98 -20.81
N MET A 506 -21.53 24.73 -20.13
CA MET A 506 -22.77 25.44 -19.75
C MET A 506 -23.23 24.93 -18.35
N ILE A 507 -24.13 25.57 -17.58
CA ILE A 507 -25.60 25.35 -17.60
C ILE A 507 -26.27 26.29 -16.56
N LYS A 508 -27.46 26.78 -16.94
CA LYS A 508 -28.41 27.64 -16.22
C LYS A 508 -29.09 27.00 -14.99
N SER A 509 -29.32 27.86 -13.99
CA SER A 509 -30.42 27.97 -13.00
C SER A 509 -31.17 26.73 -12.49
N TYR A 510 -31.29 26.60 -11.16
CA TYR A 510 -32.57 26.61 -10.41
C TYR A 510 -32.29 26.66 -8.89
N SER A 511 -33.05 27.49 -8.18
CA SER A 511 -32.94 27.82 -6.74
C SER A 511 -33.80 26.93 -5.84
N ALA A 512 -33.34 26.65 -4.61
CA ALA A 512 -34.18 26.61 -3.40
C ALA A 512 -33.33 26.62 -2.10
N HIS A 513 -33.31 27.79 -1.43
CA HIS A 513 -33.43 28.02 0.01
C HIS A 513 -32.52 27.26 1.01
N THR A 514 -31.36 27.84 1.28
CA THR A 514 -30.77 28.08 2.61
C THR A 514 -29.81 29.28 2.48
N LYS A 515 -29.69 30.16 3.49
CA LYS A 515 -28.98 31.46 3.39
C LYS A 515 -27.54 31.31 2.84
N ASP A 516 -27.32 31.73 1.60
CA ASP A 516 -26.01 31.95 1.00
C ASP A 516 -25.16 32.87 1.90
N LEU A 517 -23.84 32.70 1.89
CA LEU A 517 -22.92 33.71 2.44
C LEU A 517 -23.19 35.03 1.72
N SER A 518 -23.50 36.08 2.48
CA SER A 518 -23.62 37.42 1.91
C SER A 518 -22.28 37.86 1.30
N LYS A 519 -22.32 38.78 0.33
CA LYS A 519 -21.09 39.32 -0.30
C LYS A 519 -20.11 39.87 0.75
N ASP A 520 -20.62 40.45 1.82
CA ASP A 520 -19.80 40.98 2.93
C ASP A 520 -19.16 39.86 3.77
N GLU A 521 -19.84 38.72 3.92
CA GLU A 521 -19.27 37.55 4.60
C GLU A 521 -18.23 36.83 3.74
N ILE A 522 -18.45 36.73 2.43
CA ILE A 522 -17.42 36.22 1.51
C ILE A 522 -16.20 37.15 1.53
N LYS A 523 -16.42 38.47 1.54
CA LYS A 523 -15.35 39.46 1.70
C LYS A 523 -14.62 39.32 3.03
N SER A 524 -15.33 39.10 4.14
CA SER A 524 -14.73 38.87 5.47
C SER A 524 -13.92 37.57 5.54
N ILE A 525 -14.43 36.48 4.97
CA ILE A 525 -13.71 35.21 4.88
C ILE A 525 -12.49 35.34 3.96
N LYS A 526 -12.63 36.00 2.80
CA LYS A 526 -11.49 36.31 1.91
C LYS A 526 -10.46 37.19 2.60
N GLN A 527 -10.88 38.20 3.37
CA GLN A 527 -9.97 39.03 4.17
C GLN A 527 -9.23 38.21 5.23
N ALA A 528 -9.90 37.30 5.92
CA ALA A 528 -9.23 36.38 6.86
C ALA A 528 -8.25 35.44 6.15
N LEU A 529 -8.58 34.98 4.95
CA LEU A 529 -7.72 34.14 4.11
C LEU A 529 -6.60 34.91 3.40
N GLN A 530 -6.74 36.24 3.22
CA GLN A 530 -5.76 37.16 2.62
C GLN A 530 -4.86 37.83 3.68
N GLY A 531 -5.25 37.76 4.96
CA GLY A 531 -4.57 38.35 6.11
C GLY A 531 -3.24 37.68 6.44
N THR A 532 -2.25 37.93 5.58
CA THR A 532 -0.78 37.95 5.75
C THR A 532 -0.13 37.97 4.36
N SER A 533 -0.50 38.97 3.54
CA SER A 533 0.19 39.25 2.27
C SER A 533 1.12 40.48 2.37
N GLN A 534 1.25 41.08 3.56
CA GLN A 534 2.09 42.27 3.80
C GLN A 534 3.32 42.02 4.69
N GLU A 535 3.45 40.86 5.35
CA GLU A 535 4.70 40.49 6.06
C GLU A 535 5.69 39.69 5.18
N ALA A 536 5.32 39.38 3.93
CA ALA A 536 6.18 38.63 3.01
C ALA A 536 7.09 39.50 2.12
N ALA A 537 7.02 40.84 2.23
CA ALA A 537 7.77 41.78 1.39
C ALA A 537 8.80 42.65 2.13
N GLU A 538 8.91 42.54 3.46
CA GLU A 538 9.82 43.35 4.29
C GLU A 538 10.70 42.52 5.25
N VAL A 539 10.97 41.26 4.90
CA VAL A 539 11.99 40.42 5.59
C VAL A 539 13.09 39.98 4.61
N THR A 540 13.37 40.84 3.64
CA THR A 540 14.63 40.82 2.90
C THR A 540 15.52 41.88 3.55
N GLU A 541 16.62 41.42 4.16
CA GLU A 541 17.61 42.16 4.94
C GLU A 541 17.33 42.30 6.45
N LYS A 542 18.26 41.72 7.23
CA LYS A 542 18.38 41.77 8.69
C LYS A 542 17.44 40.88 9.48
N ASN A 543 17.74 39.58 9.45
CA ASN A 543 17.90 38.80 10.69
C ASN A 543 18.59 37.47 10.38
N VAL A 544 19.92 37.45 10.58
CA VAL A 544 20.67 36.20 10.80
C VAL A 544 20.23 35.67 12.16
N ILE A 545 19.09 34.99 12.22
CA ILE A 545 18.71 34.17 13.36
C ILE A 545 19.18 32.76 13.05
N LYS A 546 20.20 32.33 13.80
CA LYS A 546 20.64 30.94 13.88
C LYS A 546 19.46 30.08 14.34
N ASN A 547 18.70 29.53 13.39
CA ASN A 547 17.78 28.43 13.67
C ASN A 547 18.60 27.14 13.86
N ARG A 548 19.11 26.95 15.09
CA ARG A 548 19.33 25.60 15.60
C ARG A 548 17.96 24.95 15.75
N SER A 549 17.62 24.06 14.83
CA SER A 549 16.64 23.01 15.09
C SER A 549 17.10 22.25 16.32
N THR A 550 16.45 22.42 17.47
CA THR A 550 16.52 21.42 18.53
C THR A 550 15.51 20.33 18.20
N ALA A 551 15.84 19.52 17.18
CA ALA A 551 15.41 18.14 17.19
C ALA A 551 16.01 17.50 18.45
N LEU A 552 15.18 16.89 19.30
CA LEU A 552 15.66 16.13 20.45
C LEU A 552 16.61 15.05 19.94
N LYS A 553 17.85 15.03 20.46
CA LYS A 553 18.85 14.03 20.09
C LYS A 553 18.34 12.66 20.53
N LYS A 554 18.13 11.74 19.59
CA LYS A 554 17.62 10.39 19.90
C LYS A 554 18.70 9.50 20.52
N VAL A 555 19.95 9.77 20.18
CA VAL A 555 21.14 9.11 20.72
C VAL A 555 22.17 10.18 21.05
N ASP A 556 22.76 10.09 22.23
CA ASP A 556 23.91 10.88 22.63
C ASP A 556 25.18 10.16 22.17
N PHE A 557 25.77 10.63 21.07
CA PHE A 557 26.97 10.05 20.48
C PHE A 557 28.13 9.97 21.49
N SER A 558 28.22 10.95 22.40
CA SER A 558 29.30 10.99 23.41
C SER A 558 29.21 9.85 24.42
N LYS A 559 28.06 9.20 24.54
CA LYS A 559 27.80 8.08 25.45
C LYS A 559 27.87 6.72 24.79
N LEU A 560 28.10 6.64 23.48
CA LEU A 560 28.18 5.36 22.77
C LEU A 560 29.44 4.59 23.11
N LYS A 561 29.29 3.28 23.23
CA LYS A 561 30.36 2.34 23.60
C LYS A 561 30.41 1.18 22.62
N LEU A 562 31.59 0.55 22.58
CA LEU A 562 31.78 -0.72 21.89
C LEU A 562 30.73 -1.74 22.36
N GLY A 563 30.04 -2.37 21.40
CA GLY A 563 29.00 -3.37 21.67
C GLY A 563 27.59 -2.81 21.84
N ASP A 564 27.39 -1.50 21.84
CA ASP A 564 26.05 -0.91 21.83
C ASP A 564 25.28 -1.33 20.57
N TYR A 565 23.95 -1.45 20.71
CA TYR A 565 23.07 -1.73 19.58
C TYR A 565 22.26 -0.51 19.20
N LEU A 566 22.24 -0.23 17.91
CA LEU A 566 21.55 0.89 17.29
C LEU A 566 20.55 0.37 16.25
N PHE A 567 19.46 1.11 16.09
CA PHE A 567 18.41 0.84 15.12
C PHE A 567 18.10 2.07 14.29
N ASP A 568 18.01 1.87 12.98
CA ASP A 568 17.40 2.80 12.04
C ASP A 568 16.45 2.01 11.11
N ILE A 569 16.94 1.57 9.93
CA ILE A 569 16.22 0.65 9.04
C ILE A 569 16.55 -0.83 9.34
N GLN A 570 17.79 -1.06 9.81
CA GLN A 570 18.31 -2.36 10.23
C GLN A 570 19.01 -2.20 11.58
N TYR A 571 19.36 -3.33 12.20
CA TYR A 571 20.04 -3.35 13.48
C TYR A 571 21.54 -3.40 13.29
N TYR A 572 22.24 -2.58 14.06
CA TYR A 572 23.68 -2.40 14.00
C TYR A 572 24.29 -2.63 15.37
N LYS A 573 25.43 -3.31 15.40
CA LYS A 573 26.29 -3.43 16.57
C LYS A 573 27.50 -2.54 16.39
N VAL A 574 27.78 -1.67 17.36
CA VAL A 574 28.98 -0.82 17.37
C VAL A 574 30.22 -1.68 17.59
N VAL A 575 31.16 -1.62 16.66
CA VAL A 575 32.44 -2.36 16.72
C VAL A 575 33.67 -1.45 16.83
N GLU A 576 33.50 -0.15 16.61
CA GLU A 576 34.53 0.87 16.86
C GLU A 576 33.86 2.24 17.08
N VAL A 577 34.44 3.08 17.93
CA VAL A 577 33.96 4.44 18.19
C VAL A 577 35.08 5.44 17.90
N ASN A 578 34.87 6.30 16.91
CA ASN A 578 35.76 7.36 16.51
C ASN A 578 35.22 8.73 16.97
N PRO A 579 36.03 9.82 16.97
CA PRO A 579 35.58 11.13 17.44
C PRO A 579 34.38 11.74 16.68
N LYS A 580 34.14 11.31 15.44
CA LYS A 580 33.08 11.83 14.55
C LYS A 580 32.23 10.75 13.86
N SER A 581 32.54 9.48 14.07
CA SER A 581 31.87 8.36 13.42
C SER A 581 31.97 7.10 14.29
N ILE A 582 31.24 6.06 13.94
CA ILE A 582 31.40 4.72 14.51
C ILE A 582 31.53 3.71 13.37
N ALA A 583 32.29 2.64 13.58
CA ALA A 583 32.17 1.45 12.75
C ALA A 583 31.12 0.53 13.37
N VAL A 584 30.22 0.02 12.55
CA VAL A 584 29.16 -0.90 12.94
C VAL A 584 29.16 -2.14 12.07
N ILE A 585 28.59 -3.23 12.58
CA ILE A 585 28.29 -4.43 11.82
C ILE A 585 26.79 -4.70 11.91
N ASN A 586 26.14 -4.95 10.78
CA ASN A 586 24.72 -5.36 10.76
C ASN A 586 24.54 -6.85 11.07
N GLU A 587 23.30 -7.31 11.24
CA GLU A 587 23.01 -8.71 11.56
C GLU A 587 23.50 -9.73 10.51
N ARG A 588 23.84 -9.28 9.28
CA ARG A 588 24.39 -10.14 8.22
C ARG A 588 25.92 -10.18 8.20
N GLY A 589 26.57 -9.50 9.14
CA GLY A 589 28.03 -9.44 9.21
C GLY A 589 28.67 -8.36 8.32
N PHE A 590 27.88 -7.50 7.67
CA PHE A 590 28.43 -6.41 6.86
C PHE A 590 28.82 -5.22 7.73
N GLY A 591 30.09 -4.82 7.62
CA GLY A 591 30.62 -3.63 8.26
C GLY A 591 30.22 -2.34 7.52
N SER A 592 30.00 -1.26 8.25
CA SER A 592 29.76 0.09 7.70
C SER A 592 30.25 1.14 8.69
N GLU A 593 30.61 2.32 8.19
CA GLU A 593 30.92 3.48 9.03
C GLU A 593 29.71 4.44 9.04
N ILE A 594 29.34 4.95 10.21
CA ILE A 594 28.20 5.86 10.37
C ILE A 594 28.68 7.13 11.06
N ASP A 595 28.41 8.27 10.45
CA ASP A 595 28.76 9.58 10.99
C ASP A 595 27.91 9.97 12.20
N LYS A 596 28.51 10.76 13.09
CA LYS A 596 27.90 11.29 14.31
C LYS A 596 26.54 11.91 14.08
N ASP A 597 26.39 12.72 13.04
CA ASP A 597 25.16 13.47 12.78
C ASP A 597 23.99 12.52 12.44
N ILE A 598 24.26 11.43 11.71
CA ILE A 598 23.27 10.38 11.39
C ILE A 598 22.81 9.68 12.67
N ILE A 599 23.73 9.44 13.60
CA ILE A 599 23.44 8.76 14.87
C ILE A 599 22.58 9.64 15.78
N GLU A 600 22.97 10.90 15.97
CA GLU A 600 22.29 11.82 16.90
C GLU A 600 20.87 12.19 16.43
N GLU A 601 20.64 12.28 15.11
CA GLU A 601 19.35 12.72 14.54
C GLU A 601 18.45 11.55 14.05
N GLY A 602 19.06 10.44 13.62
CA GLY A 602 18.38 9.37 12.89
C GLY A 602 18.08 8.13 13.72
N MET A 603 19.05 7.68 14.51
CA MET A 603 19.05 6.32 15.10
C MET A 603 18.39 6.25 16.48
N TYR A 604 18.04 5.04 16.90
CA TYR A 604 17.61 4.72 18.27
C TYR A 604 18.61 3.76 18.92
N SER A 605 18.96 4.02 20.16
CA SER A 605 19.77 3.11 20.97
C SER A 605 18.89 2.15 21.75
N ALA A 606 19.34 0.92 21.91
CA ALA A 606 18.71 -0.04 22.82
C ALA A 606 18.86 0.36 24.29
N SER A 607 19.98 0.98 24.64
CA SER A 607 20.42 1.22 26.03
C SER A 607 20.27 2.67 26.48
N GLN A 608 20.30 3.64 25.57
CA GLN A 608 20.16 5.05 25.92
C GLN A 608 18.70 5.48 26.02
N TYR A 609 18.43 6.32 27.01
CA TYR A 609 17.15 6.97 27.21
C TYR A 609 17.37 8.35 27.84
N GLU A 610 16.45 9.27 27.58
CA GLU A 610 16.45 10.63 28.13
C GLU A 610 15.41 10.77 29.23
N PHE A 611 14.29 10.08 29.10
CA PHE A 611 13.16 10.16 30.02
C PHE A 611 12.96 8.83 30.75
N GLU A 612 12.65 8.90 32.04
CA GLU A 612 12.16 7.76 32.81
C GLU A 612 10.69 7.99 33.15
N LYS A 613 9.84 6.99 32.87
CA LYS A 613 8.40 7.05 33.12
C LYS A 613 7.97 5.85 33.96
N ILE A 614 7.31 6.11 35.08
CA ILE A 614 6.65 5.06 35.86
C ILE A 614 5.32 4.71 35.17
N VAL A 615 5.09 3.43 34.92
CA VAL A 615 3.89 2.92 34.24
C VAL A 615 3.29 1.75 35.00
N SER A 616 1.98 1.56 34.83
CA SER A 616 1.28 0.37 35.29
C SER A 616 1.70 -0.87 34.50
N ARG A 617 1.40 -2.05 35.07
CA ARG A 617 1.60 -3.34 34.39
C ARG A 617 0.83 -3.44 33.07
N THR A 618 -0.33 -2.80 32.95
CA THR A 618 -1.11 -2.80 31.70
C THR A 618 -0.44 -1.92 30.65
N GLU A 619 0.01 -0.73 31.03
CA GLU A 619 0.66 0.21 30.10
C GLU A 619 1.97 -0.34 29.55
N ILE A 620 2.80 -1.02 30.37
CA ILE A 620 4.06 -1.61 29.87
C ILE A 620 3.81 -2.70 28.83
N CYS A 621 2.71 -3.47 28.97
CA CYS A 621 2.29 -4.45 27.97
C CYS A 621 1.99 -3.72 26.65
N GLU A 622 1.09 -2.73 26.67
CA GLU A 622 0.69 -1.98 25.49
C GLU A 622 1.88 -1.33 24.78
N ILE A 623 2.85 -0.80 25.55
CA ILE A 623 4.07 -0.20 25.01
C ILE A 623 4.93 -1.24 24.29
N LEU A 624 5.14 -2.43 24.88
CA LEU A 624 5.91 -3.50 24.24
C LEU A 624 5.18 -4.05 23.00
N GLU A 625 3.86 -4.18 23.05
CA GLU A 625 3.04 -4.64 21.91
C GLU A 625 3.12 -3.66 20.72
N GLN A 626 3.32 -2.38 21.00
CA GLN A 626 3.47 -1.31 20.01
C GLN A 626 4.93 -1.01 19.62
N ALA A 627 5.89 -1.79 20.15
CA ALA A 627 7.32 -1.57 19.87
C ALA A 627 7.64 -1.70 18.38
N GLY A 628 6.93 -2.56 17.64
CA GLY A 628 7.18 -2.81 16.22
C GLY A 628 8.63 -3.28 16.00
N ASN A 629 9.30 -2.73 14.98
CA ASN A 629 10.68 -3.10 14.67
C ASN A 629 11.74 -2.35 15.49
N TYR A 630 11.33 -1.43 16.37
CA TYR A 630 12.30 -0.67 17.15
C TYR A 630 13.09 -1.61 18.06
N ILE A 631 14.39 -1.36 18.14
CA ILE A 631 15.21 -2.03 19.14
C ILE A 631 14.83 -1.55 20.54
N PHE A 632 14.82 -2.48 21.47
CA PHE A 632 14.57 -2.21 22.87
C PHE A 632 15.46 -3.05 23.77
N THR A 633 15.60 -2.61 25.02
CA THR A 633 16.11 -3.44 26.11
C THR A 633 14.98 -3.68 27.09
N VAL A 634 14.67 -4.95 27.35
CA VAL A 634 13.62 -5.32 28.31
C VAL A 634 14.21 -6.15 29.44
N ASN A 635 13.82 -5.82 30.67
CA ASN A 635 14.14 -6.59 31.86
C ASN A 635 12.87 -7.20 32.44
N PHE A 636 12.93 -8.48 32.78
CA PHE A 636 11.80 -9.25 33.25
C PHE A 636 12.26 -10.46 34.08
N ASN A 637 11.36 -10.99 34.90
CA ASN A 637 11.61 -12.19 35.69
C ASN A 637 11.18 -13.45 34.93
N LYS A 638 12.17 -14.21 34.44
CA LYS A 638 11.92 -15.48 33.76
C LYS A 638 11.54 -16.55 34.78
N GLN A 639 10.46 -17.27 34.51
CA GLN A 639 10.07 -18.41 35.36
C GLN A 639 11.14 -19.52 35.34
N ILE A 640 11.42 -20.08 36.53
CA ILE A 640 12.33 -21.21 36.69
C ILE A 640 11.72 -22.43 36.00
N ARG A 641 12.52 -23.16 35.20
CA ARG A 641 12.04 -24.38 34.55
C ARG A 641 11.79 -25.46 35.60
N GLU A 642 10.76 -26.25 35.40
CA GLU A 642 10.37 -27.33 36.34
C GLU A 642 11.54 -28.27 36.67
N LYS A 643 12.39 -28.60 35.69
CA LYS A 643 13.58 -29.43 35.89
C LYS A 643 14.59 -28.77 36.86
N ASP A 644 14.90 -27.50 36.65
CA ASP A 644 15.85 -26.76 37.49
C ASP A 644 15.29 -26.58 38.92
N LEU A 645 13.97 -26.41 39.03
CA LEU A 645 13.28 -26.35 40.33
C LEU A 645 13.34 -27.68 41.07
N LYS A 646 13.14 -28.81 40.37
CA LYS A 646 13.29 -30.16 40.95
C LYS A 646 14.70 -30.38 41.48
N ASP A 647 15.72 -29.99 40.71
CA ASP A 647 17.12 -30.11 41.14
C ASP A 647 17.39 -29.26 42.39
N LYS A 648 16.87 -28.03 42.45
CA LYS A 648 16.97 -27.16 43.63
C LYS A 648 16.24 -27.74 44.86
N LEU A 649 15.05 -28.30 44.69
CA LEU A 649 14.28 -28.92 45.78
C LEU A 649 14.98 -30.18 46.31
N LEU A 650 15.57 -31.00 45.44
CA LEU A 650 16.35 -32.18 45.82
C LEU A 650 17.67 -31.81 46.51
N ALA A 651 18.29 -30.69 46.13
CA ALA A 651 19.45 -30.16 46.82
C ALA A 651 19.10 -29.57 48.20
N ALA A 652 17.90 -28.99 48.36
CA ALA A 652 17.46 -28.37 49.61
C ALA A 652 17.25 -29.36 50.77
N ILE A 653 17.24 -30.67 50.50
CA ILE A 653 17.08 -31.72 51.50
C ILE A 653 18.40 -32.41 51.90
N LYS A 654 19.53 -32.05 51.28
CA LYS A 654 20.83 -32.71 51.49
C LYS A 654 21.99 -31.71 51.69
N ASP A 655 23.00 -32.10 52.46
CA ASP A 655 24.26 -31.35 52.59
C ASP A 655 25.20 -31.54 51.37
N LYS A 656 26.34 -30.84 51.35
CA LYS A 656 27.35 -30.94 50.26
C LYS A 656 27.97 -32.35 50.11
N LYS A 657 27.79 -33.24 51.07
CA LYS A 657 28.26 -34.64 51.07
C LYS A 657 27.14 -35.64 50.76
N GLY A 658 25.91 -35.17 50.56
CA GLY A 658 24.74 -35.99 50.22
C GLY A 658 23.94 -36.50 51.43
N ASN A 659 24.26 -36.07 52.66
CA ASN A 659 23.54 -36.48 53.87
C ASN A 659 22.26 -35.67 54.07
N PRO A 660 21.18 -36.25 54.63
CA PRO A 660 19.95 -35.53 54.93
C PRO A 660 20.17 -34.39 55.96
N LEU A 661 19.57 -33.22 55.69
CA LEU A 661 19.59 -32.07 56.62
C LEU A 661 18.57 -32.22 57.75
N SER A 662 18.73 -31.45 58.84
CA SER A 662 17.72 -31.42 59.90
C SER A 662 16.41 -30.76 59.44
N HIS A 663 15.29 -31.05 60.10
CA HIS A 663 13.97 -30.52 59.72
C HIS A 663 13.95 -28.99 59.61
N LEU A 664 14.58 -28.29 60.56
CA LEU A 664 14.67 -26.82 60.59
C LEU A 664 15.50 -26.24 59.44
N GLU A 665 16.56 -26.95 59.04
CA GLU A 665 17.42 -26.54 57.92
C GLU A 665 16.73 -26.78 56.57
N ILE A 666 16.01 -27.89 56.44
CA ILE A 666 15.17 -28.19 55.28
C ILE A 666 14.08 -27.13 55.13
N GLU A 667 13.37 -26.77 56.20
CA GLU A 667 12.30 -25.77 56.15
C GLU A 667 12.82 -24.40 55.69
N LYS A 668 13.97 -23.96 56.21
CA LYS A 668 14.64 -22.73 55.76
C LYS A 668 15.08 -22.81 54.30
N ALA A 669 15.65 -23.94 53.88
CA ALA A 669 16.10 -24.13 52.50
C ALA A 669 14.93 -24.18 51.50
N LEU A 670 13.85 -24.89 51.84
CA LEU A 670 12.63 -24.95 51.02
C LEU A 670 11.92 -23.60 50.95
N SER A 671 11.86 -22.84 52.04
CA SER A 671 11.32 -21.48 52.04
C SER A 671 12.08 -20.58 51.05
N LYS A 672 13.41 -20.68 51.05
CA LYS A 672 14.27 -19.97 50.09
C LYS A 672 14.03 -20.41 48.64
N VAL A 673 13.98 -21.72 48.37
CA VAL A 673 13.71 -22.25 47.02
C VAL A 673 12.31 -21.85 46.53
N SER A 674 11.32 -21.84 47.42
CA SER A 674 9.95 -21.39 47.12
C SER A 674 9.91 -19.90 46.77
N GLN A 675 10.59 -19.04 47.53
CA GLN A 675 10.72 -17.62 47.21
C GLN A 675 11.40 -17.40 45.86
N GLU A 676 12.49 -18.09 45.57
CA GLU A 676 13.17 -18.03 44.26
C GLU A 676 12.27 -18.50 43.11
N ALA A 677 11.44 -19.53 43.34
CA ALA A 677 10.50 -20.05 42.34
C ALA A 677 9.38 -19.05 42.02
N ILE A 678 8.89 -18.32 43.02
CA ILE A 678 7.85 -17.29 42.86
C ILE A 678 8.42 -16.04 42.21
N GLN A 679 9.59 -15.58 42.66
CA GLN A 679 10.22 -14.36 42.16
C GLN A 679 10.73 -14.54 40.72
N GLY A 680 11.15 -15.76 40.36
CA GLY A 680 11.77 -16.05 39.07
C GLY A 680 13.22 -15.57 39.01
N GLU A 681 13.83 -15.75 37.85
CA GLU A 681 15.20 -15.31 37.59
C GLU A 681 15.20 -14.03 36.76
N GLU A 682 15.77 -12.96 37.29
CA GLU A 682 15.87 -11.69 36.58
C GLU A 682 16.72 -11.85 35.31
N ARG A 683 16.19 -11.32 34.20
CA ARG A 683 16.81 -11.35 32.88
C ARG A 683 16.65 -10.01 32.19
N THR A 684 17.73 -9.57 31.54
CA THR A 684 17.72 -8.44 30.61
C THR A 684 18.06 -9.00 29.23
N LEU A 685 17.34 -8.57 28.20
CA LEU A 685 17.67 -8.86 26.81
C LEU A 685 17.60 -7.59 25.97
N VAL A 686 18.49 -7.50 24.98
CA VAL A 686 18.36 -6.56 23.86
C VAL A 686 17.71 -7.27 22.69
N GLY A 687 16.71 -6.64 22.08
CA GLY A 687 16.00 -7.29 20.97
C GLY A 687 14.96 -6.41 20.29
N TYR A 688 14.20 -7.06 19.41
CA TYR A 688 13.06 -6.45 18.73
C TYR A 688 11.88 -7.44 18.67
N LEU A 689 10.69 -6.92 18.43
CA LEU A 689 9.45 -7.69 18.49
C LEU A 689 9.27 -8.51 17.22
N LEU A 690 9.08 -9.83 17.36
CA LEU A 690 8.72 -10.71 16.22
C LEU A 690 7.21 -10.81 16.08
N LYS A 691 6.52 -11.07 17.19
CA LYS A 691 5.08 -11.34 17.20
C LYS A 691 4.50 -11.09 18.59
N VAL A 692 3.35 -10.42 18.62
CA VAL A 692 2.55 -10.26 19.84
C VAL A 692 1.58 -11.43 20.01
N GLU A 693 1.45 -11.97 21.22
CA GLU A 693 0.44 -12.97 21.56
C GLU A 693 -0.45 -12.48 22.73
N PRO A 694 -1.36 -11.52 22.51
CA PRO A 694 -2.07 -10.83 23.59
C PRO A 694 -2.91 -11.78 24.44
N LYS A 695 -3.53 -12.79 23.80
CA LYS A 695 -4.33 -13.83 24.47
C LYS A 695 -3.53 -14.69 25.46
N MET A 696 -2.21 -14.72 25.31
CA MET A 696 -1.30 -15.51 26.13
C MET A 696 -0.49 -14.64 27.11
N GLY A 697 -0.69 -13.30 27.11
CA GLY A 697 0.04 -12.36 27.98
C GLY A 697 1.55 -12.38 27.76
N ARG A 698 2.00 -12.66 26.53
CA ARG A 698 3.43 -12.79 26.19
C ARG A 698 3.73 -12.28 24.79
N SER A 699 4.99 -11.95 24.54
CA SER A 699 5.49 -11.58 23.22
C SER A 699 6.68 -12.43 22.82
N THR A 700 6.73 -12.74 21.53
CA THR A 700 7.89 -13.39 20.91
C THR A 700 8.84 -12.32 20.43
N VAL A 701 10.08 -12.37 20.89
CA VAL A 701 11.12 -11.38 20.60
C VAL A 701 12.34 -12.07 19.99
N ILE A 702 13.06 -11.34 19.14
CA ILE A 702 14.36 -11.76 18.65
C ILE A 702 15.43 -11.15 19.57
N ASP A 703 16.18 -12.02 20.24
CA ASP A 703 17.36 -11.68 21.04
C ASP A 703 18.55 -11.42 20.11
N ILE A 704 18.99 -10.16 20.04
CA ILE A 704 20.05 -9.72 19.12
C ILE A 704 21.46 -9.95 19.66
N GLU A 705 21.57 -10.22 20.94
CA GLU A 705 22.86 -10.56 21.55
C GLU A 705 23.23 -12.02 21.27
N CYS A 706 22.23 -12.85 20.97
CA CYS A 706 22.42 -14.22 20.53
C CYS A 706 22.91 -14.28 19.05
N PRO A 707 24.01 -15.01 18.75
CA PRO A 707 24.50 -15.19 17.39
C PRO A 707 23.45 -15.76 16.42
N VAL A 708 23.53 -15.38 15.14
CA VAL A 708 22.55 -15.72 14.09
C VAL A 708 22.47 -17.23 13.83
N GLU A 709 23.55 -17.96 14.10
CA GLU A 709 23.63 -19.42 13.91
C GLU A 709 22.88 -20.19 15.01
N ARG A 710 22.43 -19.52 16.07
CA ARG A 710 21.70 -20.11 17.19
C ARG A 710 20.23 -19.68 17.17
N ASN A 711 19.38 -20.41 17.89
CA ASN A 711 17.99 -19.99 18.05
C ASN A 711 17.93 -18.67 18.85
N ARG A 712 17.53 -17.59 18.19
CA ARG A 712 17.40 -16.23 18.76
C ARG A 712 15.99 -15.91 19.27
N ILE A 713 15.03 -16.81 19.10
CA ILE A 713 13.66 -16.58 19.53
C ILE A 713 13.56 -16.71 21.05
N ARG A 714 12.98 -15.70 21.70
CA ARG A 714 12.67 -15.70 23.14
C ARG A 714 11.20 -15.35 23.37
N LEU A 715 10.68 -15.78 24.51
CA LEU A 715 9.36 -15.38 24.99
C LEU A 715 9.54 -14.44 26.19
N VAL A 716 8.89 -13.29 26.13
CA VAL A 716 8.81 -12.32 27.23
C VAL A 716 7.39 -12.35 27.75
N ASP A 717 7.21 -12.78 29.00
CA ASP A 717 5.92 -12.72 29.70
C ASP A 717 5.70 -11.31 30.21
N HIS A 718 4.64 -10.67 29.73
CA HIS A 718 4.41 -9.25 30.00
C HIS A 718 4.19 -8.95 31.48
N ARG A 719 3.66 -9.92 32.22
CA ARG A 719 3.36 -9.79 33.66
C ARG A 719 4.62 -9.73 34.52
N THR A 720 5.75 -10.16 33.97
CA THR A 720 7.03 -10.26 34.67
C THR A 720 7.99 -9.14 34.32
N ILE A 721 7.61 -8.21 33.44
CA ILE A 721 8.46 -7.09 33.02
C ILE A 721 8.69 -6.15 34.21
N ASN A 722 9.95 -5.90 34.54
CA ASN A 722 10.35 -4.93 35.57
C ASN A 722 10.54 -3.54 34.95
N TRP A 723 11.16 -3.46 33.77
CA TRP A 723 11.32 -2.21 33.01
C TRP A 723 11.62 -2.48 31.52
N LEU A 724 11.42 -1.46 30.68
CA LEU A 724 11.64 -1.48 29.23
C LEU A 724 12.26 -0.15 28.77
N ILE A 725 13.36 -0.20 28.02
CA ILE A 725 13.90 0.94 27.29
C ILE A 725 13.46 0.83 25.84
N LEU A 726 12.68 1.81 25.37
CA LEU A 726 12.15 1.86 24.01
C LEU A 726 11.99 3.32 23.57
N ARG A 727 12.51 3.64 22.38
CA ARG A 727 12.38 4.98 21.75
C ARG A 727 12.81 6.14 22.67
N ASN A 728 14.01 6.04 23.25
CA ASN A 728 14.60 7.07 24.13
C ASN A 728 13.84 7.28 25.47
N VAL A 729 12.99 6.33 25.87
CA VAL A 729 12.26 6.36 27.15
C VAL A 729 12.47 5.04 27.89
N LYS A 730 12.80 5.12 29.18
CA LYS A 730 12.82 3.98 30.10
C LYS A 730 11.51 3.95 30.88
N TYR A 731 10.72 2.92 30.63
CA TYR A 731 9.48 2.64 31.33
C TYR A 731 9.77 1.71 32.50
N VAL A 732 9.48 2.14 33.73
CA VAL A 732 9.68 1.35 34.95
C VAL A 732 8.31 0.95 35.49
N VAL A 733 8.12 -0.33 35.78
CA VAL A 733 6.83 -0.84 36.22
C VAL A 733 6.68 -0.72 37.73
N GLN A 734 5.56 -0.13 38.17
CA GLN A 734 5.21 -0.02 39.59
C GLN A 734 4.62 -1.31 40.17
#